data_AF-A0A3N5NYU2-F1
#
_entry.id   AF-A0A3N5NYU2-F1
#
_cell.length_a   1.000
_cell.length_b   1.000
_cell.length_c   1.000
_cell.angle_alpha   90.00
_cell.angle_beta   90.00
_cell.angle_gamma   90.00
#
_symmetry.space_group_name_H-M   'P 1'
#
loop_
_entity.id
_entity.type
_entity.pdbx_description
1 polymer ?
#
loop_
_entity_poly.entity_id
_entity_poly.type
_entity_poly.pdbx_seq_one_letter_code
_entity_poly.pdbx_strand_id
1 'polypeptide(L)'
;MTPCTRQAAAVALLAALSLLFAGCSTMEGTSDDPEAPFESVEAPEPQEPEFPEYEAAPAETQATEGEVPLSVAESEPPVIAAPAVELDAIVVSVTREDQIRDLVSQARELLENYELQYVFTGKGRSETLRGRPVAFALWSEADQDWIVARIEIPRPPIRWKPGGKPIKFTLLTPGIQAQHIKGTGAERLMFAFSKDGEPLKVYGRKFPVFDSALLKKKRWRAVAETAKPIVYLPFTEDTFDPDFVSGGRDFLLETAQQAVDELRLAKAPSVAFPGELLADVVPPSVIATLAVIEQTDDTDFIENREEAFNEVLNQYGLKRGEAYRYSVSSAKAIGPMQFTNRRGNGTYALVVRRCPAAKLERNFERGATDLLNAMKAAICLFDIELKQMRAEIRDAYRDNREVLGIFPVAAYNGGPRNVTKLAGVMKRMKVSLTELSRPGEQPAKPVPCPCMWKAVATDVIPVTIPRYNNENRWYIEKYQSILNVFEEGELAGTREAFASTDAADPYLWLEEIDSARAMNWVRAKNAETRQKLASQPIYEELRREALAALDAPSRLPDVEQMGPWIYNLWKDVAHPRGLYRRATLEEFRKPEPAWETVLDIDALAQQESTPWVFHGMDCLPPEYKKCLLSLSPGGGDADEVREFDAETLTFVNDGFSVPVAKTAIAWRDADSAFLGTDFGPGSMTESGYPRQVRLWTRGTPRARAPVLYETKPESVSAYGFRLRSDGGDVDLIVDNRTFWENDYYQLLADGSLHRLELPATAQVSDVYAGRLVISLKDDWQRGERLFKRDSILLADPSVLRATGEGARGGFVDLLAESAGSEVVLGAVAAKSGILVTVLDNVRGRLYRYELAESGWSRRQIALPDNGSLELASVDGTSGDAFVTFEDFVTPPTLYYVADANPVPEALKQQAPTFDGSRFEVSQHWTFSADGTRVPYFQVAPKGMVLDGSRPTHIFSYG
;
A
#
# COMPACT_ATOMS: atom_id res chain seq x y z
N MET A 1 -45.40 -7.93 -63.59
CA MET A 1 -45.79 -6.59 -63.10
C MET A 1 -44.82 -6.19 -62.01
N THR A 2 -43.93 -5.23 -62.33
CA THR A 2 -43.14 -4.40 -61.40
C THR A 2 -44.04 -3.38 -60.69
N PRO A 3 -43.56 -2.50 -59.76
CA PRO A 3 -42.23 -2.37 -59.11
C PRO A 3 -42.31 -2.83 -57.62
N CYS A 4 -41.57 -2.33 -56.61
CA CYS A 4 -40.12 -2.29 -56.27
C CYS A 4 -40.01 -1.96 -54.76
N THR A 5 -38.90 -2.01 -54.00
CA THR A 5 -37.48 -2.42 -54.15
C THR A 5 -37.01 -2.80 -52.72
N ARG A 6 -36.46 -4.00 -52.45
CA ARG A 6 -35.08 -4.48 -52.68
C ARG A 6 -34.02 -3.80 -51.78
N GLN A 7 -33.42 -4.48 -50.79
CA GLN A 7 -32.44 -5.62 -50.83
C GLN A 7 -30.99 -5.12 -50.89
N ALA A 8 -29.98 -5.72 -50.24
CA ALA A 8 -29.92 -6.81 -49.23
C ALA A 8 -28.52 -6.90 -48.59
N ALA A 9 -28.41 -7.65 -47.48
CA ALA A 9 -27.36 -8.64 -47.09
C ALA A 9 -25.85 -8.44 -47.44
N ALA A 10 -24.86 -8.91 -46.66
CA ALA A 10 -24.78 -9.44 -45.28
C ALA A 10 -23.30 -9.77 -44.90
N VAL A 11 -23.06 -10.18 -43.64
CA VAL A 11 -21.92 -11.00 -43.12
C VAL A 11 -20.54 -10.35 -42.84
N ALA A 12 -20.31 -10.09 -41.55
CA ALA A 12 -19.23 -10.56 -40.65
C ALA A 12 -17.70 -10.40 -40.92
N LEU A 13 -17.05 -9.85 -39.87
CA LEU A 13 -15.79 -10.23 -39.20
C LEU A 13 -14.38 -10.01 -39.82
N LEU A 14 -13.67 -9.07 -39.17
CA LEU A 14 -12.28 -9.12 -38.65
C LEU A 14 -11.03 -8.87 -39.52
N ALA A 15 -10.16 -8.05 -38.90
CA ALA A 15 -8.68 -7.99 -38.96
C ALA A 15 -7.96 -7.21 -40.09
N ALA A 16 -7.46 -6.02 -39.69
CA ALA A 16 -6.11 -5.48 -39.84
C ALA A 16 -5.34 -5.52 -41.20
N LEU A 17 -4.98 -4.30 -41.65
CA LEU A 17 -3.80 -3.89 -42.44
C LEU A 17 -3.19 -4.86 -43.49
N SER A 18 -3.20 -4.45 -44.77
CA SER A 18 -1.99 -3.89 -45.42
C SER A 18 -2.15 -3.59 -46.93
N LEU A 19 -1.53 -2.48 -47.33
CA LEU A 19 -1.07 -2.01 -48.65
C LEU A 19 -1.08 -2.92 -49.92
N LEU A 20 -1.51 -2.28 -51.03
CA LEU A 20 -1.04 -2.39 -52.44
C LEU A 20 -1.49 -3.57 -53.36
N PHE A 21 -2.35 -3.17 -54.32
CA PHE A 21 -2.43 -3.54 -55.76
C PHE A 21 -2.35 -5.00 -56.28
N ALA A 22 -3.47 -5.35 -56.93
CA ALA A 22 -3.59 -5.83 -58.32
C ALA A 22 -3.28 -7.30 -58.70
N GLY A 23 -4.31 -7.96 -59.24
CA GLY A 23 -4.22 -8.59 -60.57
C GLY A 23 -4.10 -10.11 -60.61
N CYS A 24 -5.21 -10.81 -60.84
CA CYS A 24 -5.21 -12.24 -61.16
C CYS A 24 -4.48 -12.57 -62.47
N SER A 25 -3.82 -13.74 -62.51
CA SER A 25 -3.97 -14.67 -63.63
C SER A 25 -3.73 -16.12 -63.18
N THR A 26 -4.40 -17.05 -63.86
CA THR A 26 -4.62 -18.46 -63.50
C THR A 26 -3.60 -19.42 -64.11
N MET A 27 -3.32 -20.56 -63.45
CA MET A 27 -3.36 -21.89 -64.09
C MET A 27 -3.30 -23.08 -63.09
N GLU A 28 -4.12 -24.10 -63.37
CA GLU A 28 -3.98 -25.57 -63.21
C GLU A 28 -3.03 -26.18 -62.13
N GLY A 29 -3.34 -27.27 -61.40
CA GLY A 29 -4.54 -28.14 -61.35
C GLY A 29 -4.24 -29.51 -60.68
N THR A 30 -5.27 -30.33 -60.39
CA THR A 30 -5.24 -31.80 -60.01
C THR A 30 -4.58 -32.18 -58.65
N SER A 31 -4.97 -33.23 -57.89
CA SER A 31 -6.00 -34.29 -58.02
C SER A 31 -6.30 -35.02 -56.68
N ASP A 32 -7.53 -35.55 -56.55
CA ASP A 32 -7.98 -36.78 -55.87
C ASP A 32 -7.99 -36.99 -54.31
N ASP A 33 -9.16 -37.51 -53.88
CA ASP A 33 -9.60 -38.12 -52.60
C ASP A 33 -9.86 -39.64 -52.87
N PRO A 34 -10.35 -40.57 -51.97
CA PRO A 34 -10.70 -40.50 -50.53
C PRO A 34 -10.38 -41.77 -49.62
N GLU A 35 -10.72 -41.67 -48.32
CA GLU A 35 -11.27 -42.67 -47.32
C GLU A 35 -10.75 -44.13 -47.03
N ALA A 36 -10.33 -44.32 -45.74
CA ALA A 36 -10.72 -45.37 -44.71
C ALA A 36 -10.52 -46.91 -44.93
N PRO A 37 -10.69 -47.83 -43.92
CA PRO A 37 -10.98 -47.72 -42.47
C PRO A 37 -10.09 -48.61 -41.51
N PHE A 38 -10.58 -48.85 -40.27
CA PHE A 38 -9.99 -49.51 -39.07
C PHE A 38 -9.70 -51.03 -39.11
N GLU A 39 -8.82 -51.49 -38.20
CA GLU A 39 -8.97 -52.79 -37.49
C GLU A 39 -8.34 -52.77 -36.07
N SER A 40 -8.71 -53.70 -35.18
CA SER A 40 -8.46 -53.67 -33.71
C SER A 40 -7.99 -55.02 -33.14
N VAL A 41 -7.07 -55.03 -32.16
CA VAL A 41 -6.72 -56.22 -31.34
C VAL A 41 -6.47 -55.83 -29.87
N GLU A 42 -6.77 -56.75 -28.95
CA GLU A 42 -6.94 -56.56 -27.50
C GLU A 42 -5.69 -56.90 -26.64
N ALA A 43 -5.78 -56.74 -25.31
CA ALA A 43 -4.68 -56.62 -24.33
C ALA A 43 -3.92 -57.90 -23.94
N PRO A 44 -2.83 -57.79 -23.14
CA PRO A 44 -2.99 -58.14 -21.71
C PRO A 44 -2.17 -57.34 -20.68
N GLU A 45 -2.63 -57.37 -19.42
CA GLU A 45 -1.90 -57.14 -18.15
C GLU A 45 -1.50 -58.50 -17.52
N PRO A 46 -0.69 -58.59 -16.43
CA PRO A 46 0.27 -57.64 -15.84
C PRO A 46 1.67 -58.27 -15.59
N GLN A 47 2.64 -57.50 -15.08
CA GLN A 47 3.74 -58.03 -14.25
C GLN A 47 4.36 -56.94 -13.34
N GLU A 48 4.45 -57.21 -12.04
CA GLU A 48 5.21 -56.39 -11.08
C GLU A 48 6.72 -56.68 -11.19
N PRO A 49 7.60 -55.67 -11.11
CA PRO A 49 9.00 -55.87 -10.76
C PRO A 49 9.21 -55.71 -9.24
N GLU A 50 9.71 -56.77 -8.60
CA GLU A 50 10.27 -56.70 -7.25
C GLU A 50 11.43 -55.69 -7.20
N PHE A 51 11.40 -54.76 -6.26
CA PHE A 51 12.55 -53.90 -5.95
C PHE A 51 13.36 -54.52 -4.80
N PRO A 52 14.70 -54.62 -4.93
CA PRO A 52 15.52 -55.25 -3.89
C PRO A 52 15.53 -54.42 -2.60
N GLU A 53 15.60 -55.11 -1.47
CA GLU A 53 15.81 -54.49 -0.15
C GLU A 53 17.09 -53.64 -0.18
N TYR A 54 16.94 -52.32 -0.01
CA TYR A 54 18.08 -51.45 0.24
C TYR A 54 18.41 -51.46 1.73
N GLU A 55 19.59 -51.98 2.05
CA GLU A 55 20.17 -51.96 3.40
C GLU A 55 20.15 -50.54 3.98
N ALA A 56 19.83 -50.44 5.27
CA ALA A 56 19.88 -49.18 5.99
C ALA A 56 21.33 -48.66 6.08
N ALA A 57 21.59 -47.49 5.49
CA ALA A 57 22.85 -46.79 5.69
C ALA A 57 23.01 -46.40 7.18
N PRO A 58 24.23 -46.48 7.75
CA PRO A 58 24.46 -46.34 9.19
C PRO A 58 24.30 -44.91 9.72
N ALA A 59 24.22 -44.81 11.05
CA ALA A 59 23.81 -43.64 11.82
C ALA A 59 24.66 -42.36 11.63
N GLU A 60 23.99 -41.23 11.88
CA GLU A 60 24.49 -39.90 12.28
C GLU A 60 26.00 -39.65 12.11
N THR A 61 26.38 -38.94 11.03
CA THR A 61 27.69 -38.28 10.94
C THR A 61 27.54 -36.75 10.98
N GLN A 62 28.26 -36.16 11.93
CA GLN A 62 28.13 -34.80 12.47
C GLN A 62 28.15 -33.67 11.44
N ALA A 63 27.39 -32.61 11.74
CA ALA A 63 27.10 -31.50 10.84
C ALA A 63 28.33 -30.65 10.41
N THR A 64 28.31 -30.23 9.15
CA THR A 64 29.11 -29.12 8.61
C THR A 64 28.26 -28.36 7.60
N GLU A 65 28.11 -27.04 7.75
CA GLU A 65 27.41 -26.17 6.79
C GLU A 65 28.10 -26.13 5.41
N GLY A 66 27.32 -25.82 4.37
CA GLY A 66 27.82 -25.73 2.99
C GLY A 66 28.48 -24.38 2.66
N GLU A 67 29.24 -24.35 1.57
CA GLU A 67 29.69 -23.12 0.92
C GLU A 67 28.56 -22.62 -0.01
N VAL A 68 28.27 -21.31 0.00
CA VAL A 68 27.23 -20.68 -0.84
C VAL A 68 27.46 -21.03 -2.33
N PRO A 69 26.43 -21.38 -3.12
CA PRO A 69 26.60 -21.59 -4.56
C PRO A 69 26.86 -20.28 -5.29
N LEU A 70 27.74 -20.33 -6.29
CA LEU A 70 28.07 -19.15 -7.11
C LEU A 70 26.84 -18.51 -7.75
N SER A 71 25.89 -19.32 -8.23
CA SER A 71 24.65 -18.85 -8.87
C SER A 71 23.71 -18.10 -7.93
N VAL A 72 23.86 -18.25 -6.61
CA VAL A 72 23.13 -17.43 -5.63
C VAL A 72 23.79 -16.05 -5.52
N ALA A 73 25.12 -16.00 -5.43
CA ALA A 73 25.89 -14.75 -5.45
C ALA A 73 25.80 -14.00 -6.80
N GLU A 74 25.58 -14.72 -7.91
CA GLU A 74 25.32 -14.11 -9.23
C GLU A 74 23.92 -13.52 -9.37
N SER A 75 23.02 -13.74 -8.40
CA SER A 75 21.69 -13.12 -8.36
C SER A 75 21.64 -11.76 -7.68
N GLU A 76 22.76 -11.29 -7.11
CA GLU A 76 22.87 -9.93 -6.57
C GLU A 76 22.73 -8.89 -7.71
N PRO A 77 21.88 -7.86 -7.55
CA PRO A 77 21.72 -6.82 -8.57
C PRO A 77 23.02 -6.00 -8.72
N PRO A 78 23.33 -5.50 -9.93
CA PRO A 78 24.52 -4.68 -10.15
C PRO A 78 24.37 -3.31 -9.46
N VAL A 79 25.27 -3.01 -8.53
CA VAL A 79 25.26 -1.75 -7.77
C VAL A 79 25.68 -0.57 -8.67
N ILE A 80 24.86 0.47 -8.70
CA ILE A 80 25.23 1.79 -9.20
C ILE A 80 25.72 2.60 -8.01
N ALA A 81 27.02 2.89 -7.94
CA ALA A 81 27.58 3.69 -6.86
C ALA A 81 27.00 5.12 -6.89
N ALA A 82 26.28 5.49 -5.84
CA ALA A 82 25.88 6.88 -5.61
C ALA A 82 27.11 7.68 -5.11
N PRO A 83 27.26 8.96 -5.48
CA PRO A 83 28.30 9.80 -4.90
C PRO A 83 27.99 10.10 -3.43
N ALA A 84 29.01 10.03 -2.57
CA ALA A 84 28.89 10.42 -1.17
C ALA A 84 28.47 11.90 -1.05
N VAL A 85 27.45 12.16 -0.23
CA VAL A 85 26.96 13.50 0.11
C VAL A 85 27.10 13.66 1.62
N GLU A 86 27.98 14.57 2.05
CA GLU A 86 28.00 15.00 3.45
C GLU A 86 26.71 15.77 3.76
N LEU A 87 26.01 15.36 4.81
CA LEU A 87 24.83 16.03 5.35
C LEU A 87 25.13 16.45 6.79
N ASP A 88 24.91 17.72 7.12
CA ASP A 88 25.06 18.23 8.48
C ASP A 88 24.03 17.57 9.43
N ALA A 89 24.50 17.10 10.58
CA ALA A 89 23.69 16.37 11.54
C ALA A 89 22.66 17.27 12.25
N ILE A 90 21.37 16.97 12.07
CA ILE A 90 20.27 17.51 12.88
C ILE A 90 19.88 16.45 13.91
N VAL A 91 20.09 16.74 15.20
CA VAL A 91 19.77 15.82 16.30
C VAL A 91 18.26 15.82 16.56
N VAL A 92 17.59 14.76 16.10
CA VAL A 92 16.26 14.34 16.55
C VAL A 92 16.43 13.15 17.51
N SER A 93 15.43 12.85 18.34
CA SER A 93 15.41 11.61 19.14
C SER A 93 15.28 10.38 18.24
N VAL A 94 16.41 9.88 17.74
CA VAL A 94 16.50 8.68 16.90
C VAL A 94 16.10 7.46 17.71
N THR A 95 15.16 6.64 17.21
CA THR A 95 14.79 5.37 17.87
C THR A 95 15.97 4.39 17.85
N ARG A 96 15.94 3.37 18.71
CA ARG A 96 16.99 2.33 18.67
C ARG A 96 16.96 1.54 17.38
N GLU A 97 15.78 1.30 16.82
CA GLU A 97 15.59 0.68 15.50
C GLU A 97 16.29 1.50 14.39
N ASP A 98 16.02 2.81 14.32
CA ASP A 98 16.63 3.72 13.35
C ASP A 98 18.16 3.75 13.46
N GLN A 99 18.70 3.80 14.69
CA GLN A 99 20.16 3.73 14.93
C GLN A 99 20.76 2.44 14.39
N ILE A 100 20.09 1.29 14.61
CA ILE A 100 20.56 0.00 14.10
C ILE A 100 20.45 -0.05 12.57
N ARG A 101 19.35 0.43 11.97
CA ARG A 101 19.17 0.50 10.50
C ARG A 101 20.25 1.35 9.84
N ASP A 102 20.57 2.52 10.40
CA ASP A 102 21.62 3.41 9.89
C ASP A 102 23.01 2.78 9.99
N LEU A 103 23.40 2.26 11.16
CA LEU A 103 24.69 1.58 11.35
C LEU A 103 24.83 0.33 10.45
N VAL A 104 23.75 -0.41 10.23
CA VAL A 104 23.69 -1.53 9.28
C VAL A 104 23.88 -1.05 7.82
N SER A 105 23.26 0.07 7.44
CA SER A 105 23.40 0.66 6.12
C SER A 105 24.84 1.12 5.86
N GLN A 106 25.42 1.88 6.79
CA GLN A 106 26.82 2.33 6.72
C GLN A 106 27.80 1.15 6.67
N ALA A 107 27.58 0.12 7.49
CA ALA A 107 28.39 -1.10 7.47
C ALA A 107 28.33 -1.84 6.12
N ARG A 108 27.14 -1.89 5.50
CA ARG A 108 26.96 -2.49 4.18
C ARG A 108 27.72 -1.69 3.12
N GLU A 109 27.56 -0.38 3.05
CA GLU A 109 28.26 0.49 2.09
C GLU A 109 29.79 0.41 2.23
N LEU A 110 30.29 0.49 3.48
CA LEU A 110 31.72 0.35 3.80
C LEU A 110 32.30 -0.98 3.30
N LEU A 111 31.53 -2.06 3.41
CA LEU A 111 31.93 -3.38 2.94
C LEU A 111 31.79 -3.51 1.43
N GLU A 112 30.70 -3.04 0.82
CA GLU A 112 30.49 -3.08 -0.64
C GLU A 112 31.64 -2.40 -1.40
N ASN A 113 32.10 -1.25 -0.92
CA ASN A 113 33.27 -0.55 -1.44
C ASN A 113 34.63 -1.21 -1.12
N TYR A 114 34.69 -2.21 -0.23
CA TYR A 114 35.93 -2.86 0.19
C TYR A 114 36.43 -3.97 -0.76
N GLU A 115 37.63 -3.82 -1.34
CA GLU A 115 38.25 -4.86 -2.18
C GLU A 115 38.89 -6.01 -1.37
N LEU A 116 38.45 -7.25 -1.63
CA LEU A 116 39.02 -8.44 -1.02
C LEU A 116 40.37 -8.82 -1.66
N GLN A 117 41.42 -8.90 -0.84
CA GLN A 117 42.78 -9.18 -1.32
C GLN A 117 43.10 -10.69 -1.30
N TYR A 118 43.46 -11.25 -2.46
CA TYR A 118 43.79 -12.68 -2.61
C TYR A 118 45.30 -12.93 -2.61
N VAL A 119 45.80 -13.67 -1.62
CA VAL A 119 47.23 -14.01 -1.50
C VAL A 119 47.49 -15.44 -1.98
N PHE A 120 48.46 -15.61 -2.87
CA PHE A 120 48.87 -16.90 -3.42
C PHE A 120 50.25 -17.33 -2.90
N THR A 121 50.43 -18.65 -2.75
CA THR A 121 51.70 -19.29 -2.35
C THR A 121 52.07 -20.39 -3.36
N GLY A 122 53.36 -20.69 -3.51
CA GLY A 122 53.86 -21.63 -4.54
C GLY A 122 54.23 -20.95 -5.87
N LYS A 123 54.48 -21.74 -6.93
CA LYS A 123 54.81 -21.24 -8.28
C LYS A 123 54.23 -22.13 -9.38
N GLY A 124 53.71 -21.53 -10.45
CA GLY A 124 53.21 -22.26 -11.62
C GLY A 124 52.11 -23.26 -11.26
N ARG A 125 52.26 -24.54 -11.63
CA ARG A 125 51.26 -25.58 -11.36
C ARG A 125 51.11 -25.96 -9.87
N SER A 126 51.98 -25.48 -8.99
CA SER A 126 51.88 -25.67 -7.53
C SER A 126 51.39 -24.42 -6.79
N GLU A 127 50.93 -23.40 -7.51
CA GLU A 127 50.35 -22.21 -6.89
C GLU A 127 49.01 -22.56 -6.20
N THR A 128 48.80 -22.03 -5.01
CA THR A 128 47.59 -22.22 -4.18
C THR A 128 47.17 -20.91 -3.54
N LEU A 129 45.87 -20.70 -3.38
CA LEU A 129 45.36 -19.60 -2.54
C LEU A 129 45.68 -19.89 -1.06
N ARG A 130 46.34 -18.95 -0.38
CA ARG A 130 46.80 -19.08 1.02
C ARG A 130 45.63 -19.27 1.99
N GLY A 131 44.58 -18.47 1.80
CA GLY A 131 43.33 -18.59 2.52
C GLY A 131 42.23 -17.73 1.88
N ARG A 132 41.00 -17.87 2.40
CA ARG A 132 39.85 -17.04 2.02
C ARG A 132 39.95 -15.70 2.78
N PRO A 133 40.08 -14.54 2.11
CA PRO A 133 39.98 -13.25 2.77
C PRO A 133 38.54 -13.01 3.25
N VAL A 134 38.39 -12.36 4.39
CA VAL A 134 37.11 -11.88 4.94
C VAL A 134 37.34 -10.49 5.54
N ALA A 135 36.44 -9.56 5.24
CA ALA A 135 36.39 -8.24 5.87
C ALA A 135 35.17 -8.16 6.79
N PHE A 136 35.28 -7.44 7.91
CA PHE A 136 34.20 -7.15 8.85
C PHE A 136 34.11 -5.64 9.04
N ALA A 137 32.89 -5.09 9.03
CA ALA A 137 32.63 -3.72 9.45
C ALA A 137 32.40 -3.73 10.97
N LEU A 138 33.31 -3.08 11.69
CA LEU A 138 33.27 -2.96 13.14
C LEU A 138 33.00 -1.52 13.54
N TRP A 139 32.11 -1.31 14.49
CA TRP A 139 31.85 -0.01 15.11
C TRP A 139 32.54 0.07 16.48
N SER A 140 33.25 1.17 16.71
CA SER A 140 33.74 1.57 18.04
C SER A 140 32.74 2.56 18.65
N GLU A 141 32.26 2.29 19.85
CA GLU A 141 31.41 3.24 20.57
C GLU A 141 32.24 4.33 21.25
N ALA A 142 33.49 4.03 21.61
CA ALA A 142 34.41 4.99 22.20
C ALA A 142 34.90 6.04 21.18
N ASP A 143 35.26 5.60 19.98
CA ASP A 143 35.74 6.49 18.91
C ASP A 143 34.62 7.05 18.02
N GLN A 144 33.42 6.45 18.06
CA GLN A 144 32.29 6.74 17.13
C GLN A 144 32.71 6.64 15.66
N ASP A 145 33.49 5.60 15.33
CA ASP A 145 34.14 5.43 14.02
C ASP A 145 34.16 3.95 13.58
N TRP A 146 34.28 3.75 12.26
CA TRP A 146 34.26 2.46 11.59
C TRP A 146 35.66 1.88 11.39
N ILE A 147 35.83 0.61 11.77
CA ILE A 147 37.07 -0.16 11.57
C ILE A 147 36.79 -1.35 10.66
N VAL A 148 37.45 -1.39 9.49
CA VAL A 148 37.41 -2.59 8.62
C VAL A 148 38.44 -3.63 9.08
N ALA A 149 37.97 -4.62 9.82
CA ALA A 149 38.80 -5.72 10.28
C ALA A 149 38.98 -6.80 9.20
N ARG A 150 40.23 -7.14 8.89
CA ARG A 150 40.61 -8.05 7.81
C ARG A 150 41.18 -9.32 8.39
N ILE A 151 40.58 -10.45 8.09
CA ILE A 151 41.12 -11.77 8.44
C ILE A 151 41.30 -12.64 7.19
N GLU A 152 42.20 -13.60 7.27
CA GLU A 152 42.35 -14.66 6.28
C GLU A 152 42.13 -16.02 6.94
N ILE A 153 41.13 -16.77 6.46
CA ILE A 153 40.82 -18.12 6.93
C ILE A 153 41.57 -19.12 6.03
N PRO A 154 42.46 -19.98 6.56
CA PRO A 154 43.30 -20.86 5.75
C PRO A 154 42.48 -21.84 4.91
N ARG A 155 42.96 -22.15 3.70
CA ARG A 155 42.40 -23.22 2.84
C ARG A 155 43.29 -24.48 2.94
N PRO A 156 42.72 -25.71 2.92
CA PRO A 156 41.29 -26.02 2.95
C PRO A 156 40.65 -25.60 4.28
N PRO A 157 39.36 -25.26 4.29
CA PRO A 157 38.69 -24.73 5.48
C PRO A 157 38.71 -25.77 6.61
N ILE A 158 39.04 -25.30 7.81
CA ILE A 158 39.11 -26.13 9.03
C ILE A 158 37.68 -26.50 9.44
N ARG A 159 37.42 -27.79 9.69
CA ARG A 159 36.12 -28.23 10.24
C ARG A 159 35.98 -27.73 11.68
N TRP A 160 34.96 -26.92 11.91
CA TRP A 160 34.51 -26.52 13.24
C TRP A 160 33.25 -27.29 13.62
N LYS A 161 32.96 -27.38 14.93
CA LYS A 161 31.74 -27.95 15.48
C LYS A 161 31.32 -27.17 16.73
N PRO A 162 30.03 -27.15 17.12
CA PRO A 162 29.59 -26.61 18.40
C PRO A 162 30.41 -27.17 19.57
N GLY A 163 30.79 -26.30 20.52
CA GLY A 163 31.70 -26.64 21.62
C GLY A 163 33.14 -27.02 21.19
N GLY A 164 33.51 -26.83 19.93
CA GLY A 164 34.84 -27.11 19.40
C GLY A 164 35.86 -26.01 19.68
N LYS A 165 37.15 -26.29 19.39
CA LYS A 165 38.18 -25.24 19.44
C LYS A 165 37.92 -24.20 18.33
N PRO A 166 38.14 -22.89 18.58
CA PRO A 166 38.07 -21.84 17.57
C PRO A 166 38.90 -22.17 16.31
N ILE A 167 38.42 -21.76 15.13
CA ILE A 167 39.20 -21.96 13.89
C ILE A 167 40.50 -21.14 13.94
N LYS A 168 41.55 -21.65 13.29
CA LYS A 168 42.75 -20.83 13.04
C LYS A 168 42.46 -19.86 11.90
N PHE A 169 42.90 -18.62 12.04
CA PHE A 169 42.86 -17.56 11.02
C PHE A 169 44.12 -16.68 11.18
N THR A 170 44.37 -15.81 10.21
CA THR A 170 45.41 -14.77 10.29
C THR A 170 44.72 -13.42 10.31
N LEU A 171 44.95 -12.62 11.35
CA LEU A 171 44.51 -11.22 11.41
C LEU A 171 45.49 -10.35 10.62
N LEU A 172 44.96 -9.50 9.72
CA LEU A 172 45.73 -8.64 8.82
C LEU A 172 45.55 -7.14 9.11
N THR A 173 44.79 -6.79 10.15
CA THR A 173 44.58 -5.41 10.60
C THR A 173 45.37 -5.20 11.90
N PRO A 174 46.36 -4.27 11.93
CA PRO A 174 47.09 -3.93 13.15
C PRO A 174 46.18 -3.30 14.22
N GLY A 175 46.60 -3.37 15.48
CA GLY A 175 45.93 -2.65 16.60
C GLY A 175 44.66 -3.30 17.15
N ILE A 176 44.05 -4.25 16.45
CA ILE A 176 42.86 -4.97 16.93
C ILE A 176 43.18 -6.40 17.37
N GLN A 177 42.31 -6.98 18.18
CA GLN A 177 42.27 -8.38 18.55
C GLN A 177 41.00 -9.01 17.97
N ALA A 178 41.03 -10.32 17.74
CA ALA A 178 39.90 -11.06 17.19
C ALA A 178 39.84 -12.47 17.78
N GLN A 179 38.64 -13.00 17.96
CA GLN A 179 38.38 -14.37 18.41
C GLN A 179 37.22 -14.97 17.64
N HIS A 180 37.39 -16.17 17.09
CA HIS A 180 36.29 -16.93 16.48
C HIS A 180 35.36 -17.52 17.56
N ILE A 181 34.05 -17.35 17.38
CA ILE A 181 33.01 -17.69 18.37
C ILE A 181 32.22 -18.94 17.91
N LYS A 182 31.35 -18.82 16.90
CA LYS A 182 30.57 -19.95 16.34
C LYS A 182 30.59 -19.98 14.80
N GLY A 183 30.21 -21.13 14.25
CA GLY A 183 29.90 -21.40 12.84
C GLY A 183 31.02 -21.21 11.80
N THR A 184 30.72 -21.55 10.55
CA THR A 184 31.67 -21.43 9.41
C THR A 184 31.03 -21.04 8.08
N GLY A 185 29.69 -21.11 7.95
CA GLY A 185 28.95 -20.68 6.78
C GLY A 185 28.74 -19.16 6.69
N ALA A 186 28.17 -18.73 5.57
CA ALA A 186 27.82 -17.33 5.26
C ALA A 186 27.01 -16.63 6.34
N GLU A 187 26.09 -17.38 6.95
CA GLU A 187 25.16 -17.00 8.02
C GLU A 187 25.79 -17.00 9.41
N ARG A 188 26.60 -18.03 9.72
CA ARG A 188 26.94 -18.36 11.10
C ARG A 188 28.40 -18.09 11.50
N LEU A 189 29.24 -17.50 10.63
CA LEU A 189 30.67 -17.22 10.88
C LEU A 189 30.91 -16.08 11.90
N MET A 190 30.66 -16.32 13.18
CA MET A 190 30.72 -15.29 14.22
C MET A 190 32.13 -15.09 14.79
N PHE A 191 32.52 -13.83 14.96
CA PHE A 191 33.77 -13.39 15.57
C PHE A 191 33.49 -12.27 16.57
N ALA A 192 34.20 -12.26 17.68
CA ALA A 192 34.30 -11.11 18.57
C ALA A 192 35.61 -10.36 18.28
N PHE A 193 35.58 -9.03 18.41
CA PHE A 193 36.72 -8.15 18.15
C PHE A 193 36.90 -7.17 19.31
N SER A 194 38.13 -6.71 19.51
CA SER A 194 38.41 -5.64 20.47
C SER A 194 39.61 -4.78 20.05
N LYS A 195 39.66 -3.54 20.52
CA LYS A 195 40.77 -2.58 20.31
C LYS A 195 41.09 -1.93 21.65
N ASP A 196 42.35 -2.00 22.08
CA ASP A 196 42.85 -1.41 23.34
C ASP A 196 42.04 -1.73 24.63
N GLY A 197 41.22 -2.79 24.60
CA GLY A 197 40.34 -3.22 25.69
C GLY A 197 38.85 -2.98 25.46
N GLU A 198 38.47 -2.15 24.48
CA GLU A 198 37.09 -1.92 24.04
C GLU A 198 36.59 -3.10 23.19
N PRO A 199 35.44 -3.73 23.49
CA PRO A 199 34.74 -4.64 22.57
C PRO A 199 34.17 -3.87 21.38
N LEU A 200 34.42 -4.34 20.15
CA LEU A 200 33.93 -3.71 18.94
C LEU A 200 32.68 -4.43 18.40
N LYS A 201 31.67 -3.66 18.01
CA LYS A 201 30.37 -4.17 17.55
C LYS A 201 30.44 -4.59 16.09
N VAL A 202 29.85 -5.73 15.72
CA VAL A 202 29.93 -6.27 14.36
C VAL A 202 28.63 -6.01 13.60
N TYR A 203 28.65 -5.08 12.64
CA TYR A 203 27.46 -4.75 11.85
C TYR A 203 27.42 -5.44 10.47
N GLY A 204 28.56 -5.95 9.98
CA GLY A 204 28.56 -6.70 8.72
C GLY A 204 29.86 -7.46 8.44
N ARG A 205 29.81 -8.37 7.47
CA ARG A 205 30.98 -9.05 6.90
C ARG A 205 30.89 -9.23 5.38
N LYS A 206 32.03 -9.17 4.71
CA LYS A 206 32.17 -9.46 3.27
C LYS A 206 33.14 -10.61 3.06
N PHE A 207 32.73 -11.60 2.28
CA PHE A 207 33.56 -12.75 1.95
C PHE A 207 33.28 -13.23 0.52
N PRO A 208 34.22 -13.97 -0.11
CA PRO A 208 34.08 -14.38 -1.48
C PRO A 208 33.49 -15.79 -1.60
N VAL A 209 32.50 -15.89 -2.47
CA VAL A 209 31.92 -17.13 -3.00
C VAL A 209 32.74 -17.57 -4.21
N PHE A 210 33.17 -18.84 -4.20
CA PHE A 210 34.04 -19.41 -5.23
C PHE A 210 33.31 -20.40 -6.12
N ASP A 211 33.65 -20.42 -7.42
CA ASP A 211 33.25 -21.49 -8.34
C ASP A 211 33.74 -22.85 -7.81
N SER A 212 32.80 -23.71 -7.42
CA SER A 212 33.06 -25.03 -6.87
C SER A 212 33.72 -26.00 -7.87
N ALA A 213 33.49 -25.84 -9.17
CA ALA A 213 34.11 -26.65 -10.22
C ALA A 213 35.56 -26.22 -10.49
N LEU A 214 35.86 -24.92 -10.50
CA LEU A 214 37.23 -24.40 -10.58
C LEU A 214 38.02 -24.72 -9.30
N LEU A 215 37.38 -24.62 -8.13
CA LEU A 215 37.94 -24.98 -6.83
C LEU A 215 38.31 -26.48 -6.78
N LYS A 216 37.40 -27.36 -7.20
CA LYS A 216 37.66 -28.81 -7.32
C LYS A 216 38.79 -29.14 -8.29
N LYS A 217 38.94 -28.34 -9.37
CA LYS A 217 40.04 -28.44 -10.35
C LYS A 217 41.32 -27.72 -9.91
N LYS A 218 41.36 -27.11 -8.71
CA LYS A 218 42.51 -26.34 -8.17
C LYS A 218 43.00 -25.23 -9.12
N ARG A 219 42.10 -24.59 -9.88
CA ARG A 219 42.45 -23.48 -10.80
C ARG A 219 42.48 -22.14 -10.06
N TRP A 220 43.36 -22.00 -9.07
CA TRP A 220 43.27 -20.94 -8.04
C TRP A 220 43.22 -19.50 -8.54
N ARG A 221 43.93 -19.15 -9.63
CA ARG A 221 43.82 -17.81 -10.25
C ARG A 221 42.41 -17.55 -10.77
N ALA A 222 41.91 -18.45 -11.62
CA ALA A 222 40.53 -18.39 -12.12
C ALA A 222 39.49 -18.42 -10.97
N VAL A 223 39.73 -19.17 -9.89
CA VAL A 223 38.85 -19.17 -8.70
C VAL A 223 38.73 -17.78 -8.04
N ALA A 224 39.83 -17.00 -8.02
CA ALA A 224 39.80 -15.64 -7.48
C ALA A 224 39.28 -14.62 -8.51
N GLU A 225 39.63 -14.78 -9.79
CA GLU A 225 39.15 -13.93 -10.89
C GLU A 225 37.62 -14.04 -11.10
N THR A 226 37.04 -15.22 -10.88
CA THR A 226 35.57 -15.44 -10.92
C THR A 226 34.94 -15.46 -9.54
N ALA A 227 35.62 -14.97 -8.49
CA ALA A 227 35.04 -14.91 -7.16
C ALA A 227 33.97 -13.83 -7.08
N LYS A 228 32.81 -14.16 -6.52
CA LYS A 228 31.74 -13.20 -6.25
C LYS A 228 31.78 -12.84 -4.77
N PRO A 229 32.16 -11.60 -4.38
CA PRO A 229 32.03 -11.16 -3.01
C PRO A 229 30.53 -11.02 -2.69
N ILE A 230 30.12 -11.44 -1.49
CA ILE A 230 28.79 -11.13 -0.95
C ILE A 230 28.94 -10.44 0.39
N VAL A 231 28.03 -9.51 0.70
CA VAL A 231 27.97 -8.79 1.97
C VAL A 231 26.83 -9.35 2.80
N TYR A 232 27.12 -9.73 4.05
CA TYR A 232 26.14 -10.30 4.95
C TYR A 232 26.20 -9.70 6.34
N LEU A 233 25.02 -9.43 6.88
CA LEU A 233 24.79 -8.87 8.22
C LEU A 233 24.63 -10.04 9.19
N PRO A 234 25.53 -10.28 10.16
CA PRO A 234 25.31 -11.31 11.17
C PRO A 234 24.27 -10.88 12.20
N PHE A 235 23.64 -11.83 12.89
CA PHE A 235 22.95 -11.54 14.15
C PHE A 235 23.98 -11.20 15.24
N THR A 236 23.68 -10.18 16.04
CA THR A 236 24.39 -9.78 17.24
C THR A 236 23.40 -9.21 18.27
N GLU A 237 23.73 -9.22 19.55
CA GLU A 237 22.92 -8.54 20.60
C GLU A 237 22.76 -7.03 20.30
N ASP A 238 23.76 -6.41 19.67
CA ASP A 238 23.71 -5.01 19.23
C ASP A 238 22.64 -4.75 18.16
N THR A 239 22.34 -5.75 17.32
CA THR A 239 21.32 -5.69 16.26
C THR A 239 19.99 -6.31 16.68
N PHE A 240 19.84 -6.72 17.94
CA PHE A 240 18.58 -7.25 18.48
C PHE A 240 17.67 -6.12 18.96
N ASP A 241 16.47 -5.99 18.39
CA ASP A 241 15.45 -5.05 18.84
C ASP A 241 14.02 -5.66 18.77
N PRO A 242 13.17 -5.49 19.81
CA PRO A 242 11.79 -5.98 19.79
C PRO A 242 10.94 -5.51 18.60
N ASP A 243 11.24 -4.33 18.05
CA ASP A 243 10.48 -3.80 16.91
C ASP A 243 10.83 -4.57 15.62
N PHE A 244 12.09 -5.03 15.46
CA PHE A 244 12.46 -5.98 14.40
C PHE A 244 11.87 -7.38 14.63
N VAL A 245 11.69 -7.83 15.87
CA VAL A 245 11.03 -9.12 16.16
C VAL A 245 9.57 -9.06 15.67
N SER A 246 8.87 -7.98 16.00
CA SER A 246 7.49 -7.74 15.58
C SER A 246 7.37 -7.58 14.07
N GLY A 247 8.12 -6.66 13.47
CA GLY A 247 8.12 -6.43 12.02
C GLY A 247 8.64 -7.62 11.19
N GLY A 248 9.42 -8.52 11.80
CA GLY A 248 9.84 -9.79 11.18
C GLY A 248 8.77 -10.88 11.20
N ARG A 249 7.94 -10.94 12.24
CA ARG A 249 6.74 -11.78 12.28
C ARG A 249 5.76 -11.34 11.20
N ASP A 250 5.49 -10.04 11.13
CA ASP A 250 4.48 -9.47 10.25
C ASP A 250 4.90 -9.65 8.78
N PHE A 251 6.16 -9.34 8.44
CA PHE A 251 6.75 -9.61 7.11
C PHE A 251 6.64 -11.08 6.67
N LEU A 252 6.84 -12.04 7.59
CA LEU A 252 6.70 -13.47 7.26
C LEU A 252 5.25 -13.87 7.00
N LEU A 253 4.28 -13.31 7.73
CA LEU A 253 2.86 -13.53 7.50
C LEU A 253 2.41 -12.94 6.17
N GLU A 254 2.79 -11.70 5.88
CA GLU A 254 2.51 -11.02 4.61
C GLU A 254 3.08 -11.81 3.42
N THR A 255 4.35 -12.21 3.49
CA THR A 255 4.99 -13.00 2.41
C THR A 255 4.31 -14.37 2.24
N ALA A 256 3.86 -15.01 3.33
CA ALA A 256 3.14 -16.27 3.27
C ALA A 256 1.70 -16.11 2.71
N GLN A 257 1.04 -15.00 3.02
CA GLN A 257 -0.28 -14.63 2.46
C GLN A 257 -0.15 -14.32 0.97
N GLN A 258 0.86 -13.55 0.55
CA GLN A 258 1.16 -13.31 -0.87
C GLN A 258 1.44 -14.61 -1.63
N ALA A 259 2.20 -15.55 -1.03
CA ALA A 259 2.43 -16.88 -1.61
C ALA A 259 1.11 -17.65 -1.83
N VAL A 260 0.18 -17.57 -0.87
CA VAL A 260 -1.17 -18.14 -0.97
C VAL A 260 -2.00 -17.47 -2.09
N ASP A 261 -1.95 -16.14 -2.20
CA ASP A 261 -2.75 -15.40 -3.18
C ASP A 261 -2.25 -15.57 -4.62
N GLU A 262 -0.94 -15.67 -4.84
CA GLU A 262 -0.40 -16.06 -6.15
C GLU A 262 -0.84 -17.47 -6.56
N LEU A 263 -0.90 -18.43 -5.63
CA LEU A 263 -1.41 -19.77 -5.89
C LEU A 263 -2.92 -19.78 -6.17
N ARG A 264 -3.67 -18.88 -5.52
CA ARG A 264 -5.12 -18.68 -5.73
C ARG A 264 -5.39 -18.08 -7.12
N LEU A 265 -4.66 -17.02 -7.49
CA LEU A 265 -4.71 -16.39 -8.81
C LEU A 265 -4.29 -17.37 -9.92
N ALA A 266 -3.29 -18.21 -9.67
CA ALA A 266 -2.87 -19.27 -10.58
C ALA A 266 -3.88 -20.44 -10.68
N LYS A 267 -4.91 -20.46 -9.81
CA LYS A 267 -5.90 -21.54 -9.67
C LYS A 267 -5.23 -22.91 -9.52
N ALA A 268 -4.13 -22.97 -8.77
CA ALA A 268 -3.37 -24.20 -8.57
C ALA A 268 -4.24 -25.22 -7.81
N PRO A 269 -4.48 -26.44 -8.34
CA PRO A 269 -5.33 -27.43 -7.67
C PRO A 269 -4.56 -28.20 -6.58
N SER A 270 -5.23 -28.54 -5.49
CA SER A 270 -4.70 -29.45 -4.47
C SER A 270 -4.68 -30.90 -4.94
N VAL A 271 -3.59 -31.63 -4.67
CA VAL A 271 -3.55 -33.09 -4.81
C VAL A 271 -4.00 -33.81 -3.54
N ALA A 272 -3.84 -33.22 -2.35
CA ALA A 272 -4.36 -33.78 -1.09
C ALA A 272 -5.89 -33.81 -1.09
N PHE A 273 -6.51 -32.71 -1.51
CA PHE A 273 -7.93 -32.40 -1.40
C PHE A 273 -8.55 -32.09 -2.79
N PRO A 274 -8.96 -33.12 -3.55
CA PRO A 274 -9.56 -32.92 -4.87
C PRO A 274 -10.78 -32.00 -4.81
N GLY A 275 -10.76 -30.93 -5.59
CA GLY A 275 -11.80 -29.90 -5.62
C GLY A 275 -11.45 -28.61 -4.85
N GLU A 276 -10.41 -28.61 -4.02
CA GLU A 276 -9.87 -27.42 -3.36
C GLU A 276 -8.70 -26.81 -4.15
N LEU A 277 -8.49 -25.49 -4.00
CA LEU A 277 -7.27 -24.84 -4.47
C LEU A 277 -6.13 -25.09 -3.48
N LEU A 278 -4.92 -25.19 -3.99
CA LEU A 278 -3.69 -25.33 -3.22
C LEU A 278 -3.49 -24.18 -2.22
N ALA A 279 -3.95 -22.98 -2.59
CA ALA A 279 -4.00 -21.79 -1.75
C ALA A 279 -4.80 -21.98 -0.45
N ASP A 280 -5.79 -22.87 -0.45
CA ASP A 280 -6.68 -23.10 0.68
C ASP A 280 -6.23 -24.30 1.54
N VAL A 281 -5.17 -25.01 1.13
CA VAL A 281 -4.68 -26.24 1.80
C VAL A 281 -3.91 -25.93 3.08
N VAL A 282 -3.08 -24.89 3.07
CA VAL A 282 -2.15 -24.55 4.17
C VAL A 282 -2.34 -23.08 4.56
N PRO A 283 -2.68 -22.77 5.82
CA PRO A 283 -2.79 -21.38 6.28
C PRO A 283 -1.43 -20.64 6.24
N PRO A 284 -1.42 -19.32 5.98
CA PRO A 284 -0.20 -18.51 6.00
C PRO A 284 0.60 -18.63 7.32
N SER A 285 -0.10 -18.64 8.46
CA SER A 285 0.48 -18.81 9.81
C SER A 285 1.37 -20.07 9.93
N VAL A 286 0.97 -21.17 9.28
CA VAL A 286 1.70 -22.45 9.28
C VAL A 286 2.98 -22.37 8.42
N ILE A 287 2.95 -21.62 7.32
CA ILE A 287 4.11 -21.43 6.42
C ILE A 287 5.11 -20.43 7.01
N ALA A 288 4.63 -19.33 7.59
CA ALA A 288 5.46 -18.38 8.35
C ALA A 288 6.15 -19.09 9.54
N THR A 289 5.40 -19.92 10.28
CA THR A 289 5.93 -20.80 11.32
C THR A 289 7.05 -21.71 10.80
N LEU A 290 6.87 -22.36 9.65
CA LEU A 290 7.90 -23.22 9.04
C LEU A 290 9.18 -22.42 8.71
N ALA A 291 9.05 -21.20 8.17
CA ALA A 291 10.18 -20.34 7.82
C ALA A 291 11.06 -19.97 9.02
N VAL A 292 10.47 -19.89 10.22
CA VAL A 292 11.22 -19.74 11.48
C VAL A 292 11.86 -21.07 11.89
N ILE A 293 11.08 -22.16 11.93
CA ILE A 293 11.52 -23.50 12.38
C ILE A 293 12.76 -24.02 11.63
N GLU A 294 12.84 -23.76 10.32
CA GLU A 294 13.96 -24.17 9.45
C GLU A 294 15.26 -23.40 9.72
N GLN A 295 15.20 -22.22 10.34
CA GLN A 295 16.39 -21.41 10.66
C GLN A 295 16.78 -21.47 12.15
N THR A 296 15.85 -21.80 13.05
CA THR A 296 16.13 -22.05 14.47
C THR A 296 16.89 -23.38 14.67
N ASP A 297 18.15 -23.30 15.11
CA ASP A 297 18.95 -24.48 15.47
C ASP A 297 18.34 -25.23 16.66
N ASP A 298 18.35 -26.57 16.63
CA ASP A 298 17.79 -27.37 17.72
C ASP A 298 18.57 -27.16 19.04
N THR A 299 19.87 -26.85 18.98
CA THR A 299 20.69 -26.57 20.17
C THR A 299 20.28 -25.24 20.79
N ASP A 300 20.27 -24.17 19.97
CA ASP A 300 19.93 -22.81 20.40
C ASP A 300 18.47 -22.75 20.90
N PHE A 301 17.54 -23.54 20.34
CA PHE A 301 16.16 -23.69 20.87
C PHE A 301 16.09 -24.40 22.22
N ILE A 302 16.88 -25.45 22.46
CA ILE A 302 16.89 -26.17 23.75
C ILE A 302 17.41 -25.26 24.87
N GLU A 303 18.41 -24.43 24.56
CA GLU A 303 19.05 -23.52 25.52
C GLU A 303 18.22 -22.25 25.76
N ASN A 304 17.75 -21.58 24.69
CA ASN A 304 17.21 -20.21 24.77
C ASN A 304 15.68 -20.12 24.50
N ARG A 305 15.04 -21.21 24.08
CA ARG A 305 13.57 -21.30 23.88
C ARG A 305 13.02 -20.22 22.94
N GLU A 306 12.18 -19.32 23.46
CA GLU A 306 11.50 -18.27 22.71
C GLU A 306 12.50 -17.24 22.13
N GLU A 307 13.59 -16.97 22.83
CA GLU A 307 14.65 -16.06 22.36
C GLU A 307 15.31 -16.59 21.07
N ALA A 308 15.34 -17.91 20.86
CA ALA A 308 15.83 -18.51 19.61
C ALA A 308 14.88 -18.34 18.41
N PHE A 309 13.60 -18.03 18.66
CA PHE A 309 12.68 -17.55 17.62
C PHE A 309 12.82 -16.05 17.41
N ASN A 310 13.00 -15.28 18.49
CA ASN A 310 13.18 -13.84 18.42
C ASN A 310 14.48 -13.47 17.69
N GLU A 311 15.58 -14.22 17.83
CA GLU A 311 16.77 -14.11 16.96
C GLU A 311 16.38 -14.22 15.48
N VAL A 312 15.60 -15.24 15.10
CA VAL A 312 15.21 -15.48 13.71
C VAL A 312 14.26 -14.41 13.18
N LEU A 313 13.24 -14.04 13.95
CA LEU A 313 12.28 -12.99 13.62
C LEU A 313 12.99 -11.63 13.47
N ASN A 314 13.89 -11.27 14.40
CA ASN A 314 14.70 -10.06 14.31
C ASN A 314 15.52 -9.99 13.00
N GLN A 315 16.02 -11.12 12.50
CA GLN A 315 16.73 -11.14 11.21
C GLN A 315 15.79 -10.96 10.02
N TYR A 316 14.55 -11.47 10.06
CA TYR A 316 13.53 -11.18 9.06
C TYR A 316 13.02 -9.74 9.14
N GLY A 317 12.92 -9.12 10.32
CA GLY A 317 12.58 -7.70 10.46
C GLY A 317 13.66 -6.78 9.90
N LEU A 318 14.91 -7.00 10.32
CA LEU A 318 16.05 -6.17 9.92
C LEU A 318 16.46 -6.34 8.44
N LYS A 319 16.28 -7.52 7.84
CA LYS A 319 16.78 -7.83 6.48
C LYS A 319 15.69 -8.18 5.46
N ARG A 320 14.42 -8.29 5.88
CA ARG A 320 13.29 -8.70 5.03
C ARG A 320 13.65 -9.95 4.22
N GLY A 321 13.45 -9.94 2.90
CA GLY A 321 13.69 -11.08 2.00
C GLY A 321 15.14 -11.54 1.86
N GLU A 322 16.11 -10.77 2.36
CA GLU A 322 17.54 -11.15 2.35
C GLU A 322 17.94 -12.00 3.56
N ALA A 323 17.06 -12.13 4.57
CA ALA A 323 17.29 -13.01 5.71
C ALA A 323 17.41 -14.49 5.25
N TYR A 324 18.49 -15.15 5.65
CA TYR A 324 18.75 -16.57 5.36
C TYR A 324 18.85 -16.95 3.88
N ARG A 325 18.89 -15.97 2.97
CA ARG A 325 19.12 -16.16 1.52
C ARG A 325 20.36 -17.01 1.23
N TYR A 326 21.40 -16.85 2.04
CA TYR A 326 22.68 -17.55 1.92
C TYR A 326 22.83 -18.76 2.86
N SER A 327 21.75 -19.18 3.54
CA SER A 327 21.73 -20.34 4.43
C SER A 327 21.90 -21.65 3.64
N VAL A 328 22.87 -22.48 4.04
CA VAL A 328 23.16 -23.78 3.40
C VAL A 328 23.46 -24.85 4.45
N SER A 329 22.53 -25.80 4.62
CA SER A 329 22.71 -26.93 5.54
C SER A 329 23.67 -28.00 5.03
N SER A 330 24.09 -28.88 5.94
CA SER A 330 24.91 -30.06 5.65
C SER A 330 24.29 -31.01 4.62
N ALA A 331 22.96 -31.06 4.55
CA ALA A 331 22.19 -31.82 3.56
C ALA A 331 22.25 -31.22 2.14
N LYS A 332 22.90 -30.06 1.96
CA LYS A 332 22.83 -29.18 0.79
C LYS A 332 21.41 -28.70 0.51
N ALA A 333 20.67 -28.45 1.59
CA ALA A 333 19.45 -27.67 1.51
C ALA A 333 19.82 -26.18 1.56
N ILE A 334 19.06 -25.33 0.87
CA ILE A 334 19.44 -23.93 0.59
C ILE A 334 18.25 -23.00 0.87
N GLY A 335 18.56 -21.80 1.35
CA GLY A 335 17.63 -20.68 1.49
C GLY A 335 16.73 -20.76 2.73
N PRO A 336 15.80 -19.80 2.90
CA PRO A 336 15.00 -19.66 4.11
C PRO A 336 14.12 -20.89 4.41
N MET A 337 13.64 -21.60 3.38
CA MET A 337 12.81 -22.81 3.53
C MET A 337 13.61 -24.12 3.40
N GLN A 338 14.95 -24.06 3.38
CA GLN A 338 15.86 -25.23 3.35
C GLN A 338 15.48 -26.32 2.31
N PHE A 339 15.38 -25.92 1.04
CA PHE A 339 15.04 -26.83 -0.05
C PHE A 339 16.23 -27.61 -0.59
N THR A 340 16.04 -28.88 -1.00
CA THR A 340 17.12 -29.71 -1.58
C THR A 340 16.93 -29.96 -3.08
N ASN A 341 18.04 -30.12 -3.81
CA ASN A 341 18.05 -30.54 -5.21
C ASN A 341 19.11 -31.65 -5.49
N ARG A 342 18.91 -32.83 -4.90
CA ARG A 342 19.81 -33.97 -5.03
C ARG A 342 19.84 -34.52 -6.47
N ARG A 343 20.67 -33.93 -7.34
CA ARG A 343 20.80 -34.27 -8.78
C ARG A 343 19.47 -34.24 -9.54
N GLY A 344 18.63 -33.22 -9.31
CA GLY A 344 17.29 -33.16 -9.91
C GLY A 344 16.23 -34.01 -9.19
N ASN A 345 16.58 -34.73 -8.12
CA ASN A 345 15.67 -35.59 -7.35
C ASN A 345 15.52 -35.16 -5.88
N GLY A 346 15.84 -33.90 -5.55
CA GLY A 346 15.54 -33.34 -4.23
C GLY A 346 14.11 -32.82 -4.12
N THR A 347 13.74 -32.35 -2.92
CA THR A 347 12.41 -31.82 -2.58
C THR A 347 11.99 -30.68 -3.52
N TYR A 348 12.90 -29.77 -3.88
CA TYR A 348 12.58 -28.66 -4.79
C TYR A 348 12.22 -29.14 -6.20
N ALA A 349 13.05 -30.02 -6.76
CA ALA A 349 12.81 -30.57 -8.09
C ALA A 349 11.58 -31.51 -8.12
N LEU A 350 11.18 -32.08 -6.98
CA LEU A 350 9.91 -32.79 -6.85
C LEU A 350 8.72 -31.82 -6.99
N VAL A 351 8.68 -30.73 -6.23
CA VAL A 351 7.56 -29.77 -6.29
C VAL A 351 7.48 -29.05 -7.64
N VAL A 352 8.60 -28.64 -8.24
CA VAL A 352 8.61 -28.03 -9.58
C VAL A 352 8.00 -28.96 -10.65
N ARG A 353 8.17 -30.28 -10.52
CA ARG A 353 7.54 -31.26 -11.42
C ARG A 353 6.08 -31.57 -11.10
N ARG A 354 5.74 -31.62 -9.81
CA ARG A 354 4.43 -32.11 -9.32
C ARG A 354 3.40 -30.99 -9.13
N CYS A 355 3.84 -29.75 -9.05
CA CYS A 355 3.05 -28.55 -8.80
C CYS A 355 3.19 -27.51 -9.94
N PRO A 356 3.03 -27.90 -11.24
CA PRO A 356 3.33 -27.01 -12.36
C PRO A 356 2.44 -25.76 -12.41
N ALA A 357 1.23 -25.82 -11.85
CA ALA A 357 0.31 -24.69 -11.77
C ALA A 357 0.82 -23.56 -10.84
N ALA A 358 1.69 -23.87 -9.87
CA ALA A 358 2.30 -22.87 -8.98
C ALA A 358 3.37 -21.99 -9.64
N LYS A 359 3.71 -22.24 -10.92
CA LYS A 359 4.67 -21.45 -11.73
C LYS A 359 6.04 -21.20 -11.05
N LEU A 360 6.48 -22.13 -10.21
CA LEU A 360 7.75 -22.02 -9.47
C LEU A 360 8.95 -21.81 -10.42
N GLU A 361 9.91 -20.99 -9.99
CA GLU A 361 11.21 -20.86 -10.66
C GLU A 361 11.87 -22.25 -10.82
N ARG A 362 12.34 -22.55 -12.03
CA ARG A 362 12.88 -23.86 -12.39
C ARG A 362 14.36 -24.01 -12.01
N ASN A 363 15.09 -22.90 -11.92
CA ASN A 363 16.44 -22.91 -11.37
C ASN A 363 16.36 -23.05 -9.85
N PHE A 364 16.88 -24.17 -9.33
CA PHE A 364 16.86 -24.45 -7.90
C PHE A 364 17.53 -23.37 -7.06
N GLU A 365 18.70 -22.90 -7.47
CA GLU A 365 19.50 -21.98 -6.66
C GLU A 365 18.87 -20.59 -6.54
N ARG A 366 18.20 -20.07 -7.58
CA ARG A 366 17.37 -18.85 -7.48
C ARG A 366 16.06 -19.11 -6.75
N GLY A 367 15.37 -20.19 -7.10
CA GLY A 367 14.02 -20.45 -6.61
C GLY A 367 13.93 -20.92 -5.17
N ALA A 368 15.01 -21.48 -4.60
CA ALA A 368 15.07 -21.87 -3.19
C ALA A 368 15.51 -20.72 -2.27
N THR A 369 16.15 -19.67 -2.81
CA THR A 369 16.66 -18.51 -2.03
C THR A 369 15.73 -17.32 -2.07
N ASP A 370 14.89 -17.20 -3.09
CA ASP A 370 13.75 -16.29 -3.11
C ASP A 370 12.67 -16.76 -2.11
N LEU A 371 12.41 -15.97 -1.07
CA LEU A 371 11.53 -16.35 0.05
C LEU A 371 10.09 -16.65 -0.41
N LEU A 372 9.51 -15.78 -1.23
CA LEU A 372 8.14 -15.90 -1.74
C LEU A 372 7.97 -17.18 -2.59
N ASN A 373 8.89 -17.43 -3.52
CA ASN A 373 8.89 -18.62 -4.35
C ASN A 373 9.20 -19.90 -3.53
N ALA A 374 10.06 -19.81 -2.51
CA ALA A 374 10.31 -20.91 -1.59
C ALA A 374 9.07 -21.22 -0.71
N MET A 375 8.31 -20.22 -0.27
CA MET A 375 7.04 -20.42 0.45
C MET A 375 5.99 -21.10 -0.44
N LYS A 376 5.81 -20.66 -1.70
CA LYS A 376 4.96 -21.38 -2.69
C LYS A 376 5.41 -22.82 -2.87
N ALA A 377 6.72 -23.07 -2.97
CA ALA A 377 7.29 -24.40 -3.06
C ALA A 377 7.02 -25.25 -1.79
N ALA A 378 6.99 -24.65 -0.61
CA ALA A 378 6.68 -25.32 0.66
C ALA A 378 5.20 -25.73 0.75
N ILE A 379 4.28 -24.86 0.33
CA ILE A 379 2.84 -25.17 0.21
C ILE A 379 2.63 -26.37 -0.75
N CYS A 380 3.28 -26.35 -1.92
CA CYS A 380 3.28 -27.49 -2.84
C CYS A 380 3.83 -28.79 -2.21
N LEU A 381 4.87 -28.71 -1.36
CA LEU A 381 5.42 -29.90 -0.70
C LEU A 381 4.46 -30.43 0.37
N PHE A 382 3.87 -29.54 1.16
CA PHE A 382 2.88 -29.89 2.18
C PHE A 382 1.68 -30.64 1.58
N ASP A 383 1.13 -30.17 0.46
CA ASP A 383 0.02 -30.82 -0.24
C ASP A 383 0.40 -32.22 -0.77
N ILE A 384 1.62 -32.37 -1.31
CA ILE A 384 2.15 -33.68 -1.74
C ILE A 384 2.35 -34.64 -0.55
N GLU A 385 2.79 -34.14 0.61
CA GLU A 385 2.96 -34.94 1.81
C GLU A 385 1.61 -35.31 2.46
N LEU A 386 0.68 -34.37 2.57
CA LEU A 386 -0.70 -34.58 3.03
C LEU A 386 -1.43 -35.63 2.17
N LYS A 387 -1.21 -35.65 0.85
CA LYS A 387 -1.75 -36.69 -0.04
C LYS A 387 -1.26 -38.10 0.33
N GLN A 388 -0.02 -38.22 0.81
CA GLN A 388 0.57 -39.50 1.22
C GLN A 388 0.16 -39.94 2.64
N MET A 389 -0.50 -39.08 3.43
CA MET A 389 -0.99 -39.42 4.76
C MET A 389 -2.25 -40.29 4.71
N ARG A 390 -2.49 -41.04 5.79
CA ARG A 390 -3.73 -41.81 5.99
C ARG A 390 -4.93 -40.85 6.02
N ALA A 391 -6.05 -41.24 5.42
CA ALA A 391 -7.28 -40.43 5.35
C ALA A 391 -7.67 -39.84 6.72
N GLU A 392 -7.71 -40.67 7.77
CA GLU A 392 -7.91 -40.29 9.18
C GLU A 392 -7.10 -39.04 9.64
N ILE A 393 -5.85 -38.89 9.18
CA ILE A 393 -4.98 -37.75 9.53
C ILE A 393 -5.26 -36.56 8.62
N ARG A 394 -5.43 -36.80 7.31
CA ARG A 394 -5.65 -35.77 6.30
C ARG A 394 -7.03 -35.10 6.45
N ASP A 395 -8.04 -35.88 6.79
CA ASP A 395 -9.41 -35.40 6.97
C ASP A 395 -9.49 -34.59 8.28
N ALA A 396 -8.92 -35.08 9.38
CA ALA A 396 -8.76 -34.30 10.60
C ALA A 396 -7.98 -32.99 10.37
N TYR A 397 -6.88 -33.04 9.60
CA TYR A 397 -6.12 -31.84 9.22
C TYR A 397 -6.98 -30.80 8.50
N ARG A 398 -7.90 -31.22 7.62
CA ARG A 398 -8.83 -30.30 6.94
C ARG A 398 -9.69 -29.52 7.93
N ASP A 399 -10.15 -30.18 8.99
CA ASP A 399 -11.02 -29.60 10.01
C ASP A 399 -10.28 -28.67 10.99
N ASN A 400 -8.95 -28.82 11.15
CA ASN A 400 -8.14 -28.00 12.05
C ASN A 400 -6.69 -27.81 11.51
N ARG A 401 -6.56 -27.06 10.42
CA ARG A 401 -5.30 -26.93 9.65
C ARG A 401 -4.14 -26.30 10.44
N GLU A 402 -4.43 -25.42 11.40
CA GLU A 402 -3.41 -24.74 12.18
C GLU A 402 -2.85 -25.61 13.31
N VAL A 403 -3.70 -26.20 14.15
CA VAL A 403 -3.21 -27.09 15.23
C VAL A 403 -2.56 -28.34 14.65
N LEU A 404 -3.16 -28.90 13.59
CA LEU A 404 -2.68 -30.13 12.97
C LEU A 404 -1.58 -29.88 11.92
N GLY A 405 -1.15 -28.63 11.72
CA GLY A 405 0.04 -28.25 10.95
C GLY A 405 1.33 -28.94 11.42
N ILE A 406 1.37 -29.42 12.68
CA ILE A 406 2.41 -30.34 13.18
C ILE A 406 2.66 -31.54 12.25
N PHE A 407 1.65 -32.03 11.51
CA PHE A 407 1.81 -33.19 10.62
C PHE A 407 2.56 -32.85 9.33
N PRO A 408 2.12 -31.90 8.47
CA PRO A 408 2.89 -31.53 7.30
C PRO A 408 4.27 -30.93 7.65
N VAL A 409 4.39 -30.15 8.73
CA VAL A 409 5.68 -29.66 9.25
C VAL A 409 6.62 -30.80 9.63
N ALA A 410 6.13 -31.82 10.35
CA ALA A 410 6.95 -33.01 10.64
C ALA A 410 7.26 -33.83 9.37
N ALA A 411 6.37 -33.87 8.37
CA ALA A 411 6.62 -34.55 7.10
C ALA A 411 7.65 -33.81 6.23
N TYR A 412 7.75 -32.49 6.32
CA TYR A 412 8.63 -31.66 5.49
C TYR A 412 10.09 -32.12 5.52
N ASN A 413 10.63 -32.41 6.72
CA ASN A 413 11.99 -32.91 6.89
C ASN A 413 12.06 -34.46 6.89
N GLY A 414 11.12 -35.14 7.56
CA GLY A 414 11.19 -36.59 7.82
C GLY A 414 10.25 -37.50 7.00
N GLY A 415 9.48 -36.95 6.06
CA GLY A 415 8.53 -37.67 5.20
C GLY A 415 7.29 -38.23 5.92
N PRO A 416 6.36 -38.84 5.17
CA PRO A 416 5.04 -39.20 5.67
C PRO A 416 5.09 -40.48 6.55
N ARG A 417 6.18 -41.24 6.44
CA ARG A 417 6.50 -42.37 7.32
C ARG A 417 6.72 -41.93 8.78
N ASN A 418 7.29 -40.74 9.02
CA ASN A 418 7.51 -40.25 10.39
C ASN A 418 6.21 -39.72 11.01
N VAL A 419 5.32 -39.09 10.23
CA VAL A 419 3.94 -38.77 10.66
C VAL A 419 3.15 -40.02 11.04
N THR A 420 3.28 -41.09 10.27
CA THR A 420 2.62 -42.37 10.58
C THR A 420 3.07 -42.95 11.94
N LYS A 421 4.36 -42.78 12.31
CA LYS A 421 4.85 -43.16 13.64
C LYS A 421 4.22 -42.30 14.75
N LEU A 422 4.12 -40.99 14.56
CA LEU A 422 3.50 -40.05 15.52
C LEU A 422 2.02 -40.40 15.77
N ALA A 423 1.23 -40.60 14.72
CA ALA A 423 -0.17 -41.02 14.85
C ALA A 423 -0.31 -42.36 15.59
N GLY A 424 0.61 -43.30 15.35
CA GLY A 424 0.69 -44.55 16.11
C GLY A 424 1.04 -44.38 17.59
N VAL A 425 1.81 -43.35 17.95
CA VAL A 425 2.13 -42.96 19.33
C VAL A 425 0.90 -42.36 20.01
N MET A 426 0.25 -41.38 19.38
CA MET A 426 -0.99 -40.76 19.87
C MET A 426 -2.07 -41.79 20.17
N LYS A 427 -2.27 -42.76 19.26
CA LYS A 427 -3.23 -43.86 19.45
C LYS A 427 -2.89 -44.75 20.66
N ARG A 428 -1.60 -45.00 20.95
CA ARG A 428 -1.19 -45.72 22.18
C ARG A 428 -1.39 -44.90 23.45
N MET A 429 -1.23 -43.57 23.35
CA MET A 429 -1.47 -42.62 24.45
C MET A 429 -2.97 -42.35 24.70
N LYS A 430 -3.87 -42.83 23.82
CA LYS A 430 -5.31 -42.51 23.82
C LYS A 430 -5.57 -41.00 23.71
N VAL A 431 -4.85 -40.34 22.80
CA VAL A 431 -5.11 -38.94 22.38
C VAL A 431 -5.78 -38.98 21.01
N SER A 432 -6.96 -38.37 20.87
CA SER A 432 -7.62 -38.22 19.57
C SER A 432 -6.99 -37.08 18.77
N LEU A 433 -7.04 -37.15 17.44
CA LEU A 433 -6.68 -36.02 16.57
C LEU A 433 -7.61 -34.82 16.80
N THR A 434 -8.89 -35.08 17.02
CA THR A 434 -9.94 -34.09 17.29
C THR A 434 -9.88 -33.48 18.70
N GLU A 435 -9.08 -34.06 19.60
CA GLU A 435 -8.85 -33.50 20.94
C GLU A 435 -7.71 -32.47 20.94
N LEU A 436 -6.85 -32.44 19.91
CA LEU A 436 -5.70 -31.54 19.88
C LEU A 436 -6.14 -30.08 19.80
N SER A 437 -5.43 -29.23 20.54
CA SER A 437 -5.66 -27.79 20.65
C SER A 437 -4.38 -26.99 20.44
N ARG A 438 -4.52 -25.67 20.30
CA ARG A 438 -3.41 -24.72 20.52
C ARG A 438 -2.82 -24.89 21.94
N PRO A 439 -1.58 -24.46 22.19
CA PRO A 439 -1.02 -24.31 23.53
C PRO A 439 -1.89 -23.48 24.47
N GLY A 440 -1.90 -23.85 25.75
CA GLY A 440 -2.50 -23.08 26.83
C GLY A 440 -1.51 -22.81 27.96
N GLU A 441 -2.00 -22.40 29.13
CA GLU A 441 -1.14 -22.21 30.30
C GLU A 441 -0.50 -23.53 30.78
N GLN A 442 0.78 -23.48 31.16
CA GLN A 442 1.45 -24.62 31.78
C GLN A 442 0.87 -24.89 33.18
N PRO A 443 0.51 -26.13 33.52
CA PRO A 443 0.03 -26.46 34.86
C PRO A 443 1.13 -26.23 35.91
N ALA A 444 0.73 -25.95 37.16
CA ALA A 444 1.62 -25.64 38.29
C ALA A 444 2.70 -26.71 38.60
N LYS A 445 2.63 -27.90 37.99
CA LYS A 445 3.76 -28.82 37.83
C LYS A 445 4.07 -28.90 36.33
N PRO A 446 5.17 -28.27 35.85
CA PRO A 446 5.50 -28.23 34.43
C PRO A 446 5.56 -29.61 33.80
N VAL A 447 4.95 -29.76 32.63
CA VAL A 447 4.99 -31.02 31.88
C VAL A 447 6.21 -30.99 30.94
N PRO A 448 7.15 -31.96 31.03
CA PRO A 448 8.32 -31.96 30.17
C PRO A 448 7.91 -32.22 28.71
N CYS A 449 8.30 -31.30 27.83
CA CYS A 449 8.14 -31.41 26.39
C CYS A 449 9.34 -32.20 25.76
N PRO A 450 9.23 -32.74 24.53
CA PRO A 450 8.18 -32.53 23.53
C PRO A 450 6.81 -32.99 24.01
N CYS A 451 5.81 -32.13 23.83
CA CYS A 451 4.45 -32.29 24.33
C CYS A 451 3.46 -32.11 23.17
N MET A 452 2.18 -32.38 23.40
CA MET A 452 1.05 -31.92 22.59
C MET A 452 -0.03 -31.39 23.52
N TRP A 453 -0.77 -30.38 23.08
CA TRP A 453 -1.87 -29.82 23.85
C TRP A 453 -3.19 -30.43 23.41
N LYS A 454 -4.06 -30.70 24.38
CA LYS A 454 -5.41 -31.18 24.10
C LYS A 454 -6.46 -30.52 24.96
N ALA A 455 -7.63 -30.28 24.37
CA ALA A 455 -8.81 -29.82 25.07
C ALA A 455 -9.44 -30.94 25.90
N VAL A 456 -9.75 -30.67 27.17
CA VAL A 456 -10.49 -31.55 28.06
C VAL A 456 -11.51 -30.72 28.84
N ALA A 457 -12.79 -30.85 28.47
CA ALA A 457 -13.86 -29.97 28.95
C ALA A 457 -13.56 -28.49 28.65
N THR A 458 -13.38 -27.65 29.68
CA THR A 458 -13.03 -26.22 29.55
C THR A 458 -11.54 -25.94 29.51
N ASP A 459 -10.71 -26.95 29.79
CA ASP A 459 -9.29 -26.77 30.06
C ASP A 459 -8.43 -27.28 28.90
N VAL A 460 -7.28 -26.65 28.68
CA VAL A 460 -6.27 -27.08 27.69
C VAL A 460 -5.07 -27.62 28.44
N ILE A 461 -4.75 -28.91 28.26
CA ILE A 461 -3.70 -29.59 29.04
C ILE A 461 -2.56 -30.13 28.16
N PRO A 462 -1.29 -30.02 28.60
CA PRO A 462 -0.15 -30.57 27.88
C PRO A 462 0.03 -32.06 28.19
N VAL A 463 0.40 -32.83 27.16
CA VAL A 463 0.63 -34.28 27.21
C VAL A 463 1.99 -34.59 26.61
N THR A 464 2.94 -35.07 27.41
CA THR A 464 4.30 -35.45 26.94
C THR A 464 4.24 -36.51 25.84
N ILE A 465 4.91 -36.27 24.71
CA ILE A 465 5.12 -37.26 23.66
C ILE A 465 6.31 -38.15 24.05
N PRO A 466 6.14 -39.49 24.17
CA PRO A 466 7.28 -40.38 24.36
C PRO A 466 8.17 -40.37 23.11
N ARG A 467 9.50 -40.48 23.29
CA ARG A 467 10.49 -40.49 22.20
C ARG A 467 10.12 -41.56 21.15
N TYR A 468 9.87 -41.10 19.92
CA TYR A 468 9.40 -41.94 18.82
C TYR A 468 10.23 -41.80 17.53
N ASN A 469 10.99 -40.72 17.41
CA ASN A 469 12.14 -40.54 16.50
C ASN A 469 13.16 -39.56 17.16
N ASN A 470 14.33 -39.41 16.53
CA ASN A 470 15.32 -38.41 16.93
C ASN A 470 15.12 -37.07 16.20
N GLU A 471 14.76 -37.14 14.91
CA GLU A 471 14.81 -36.03 13.95
C GLU A 471 13.62 -35.06 14.08
N ASN A 472 12.38 -35.55 14.15
CA ASN A 472 11.20 -34.66 14.04
C ASN A 472 10.61 -34.23 15.39
N ARG A 473 11.12 -34.72 16.53
CA ARG A 473 10.56 -34.37 17.85
C ARG A 473 10.66 -32.86 18.13
N TRP A 474 11.75 -32.23 17.69
CA TRP A 474 12.01 -30.81 17.88
C TRP A 474 11.18 -29.94 16.93
N TYR A 475 10.83 -30.44 15.73
CA TYR A 475 9.91 -29.74 14.83
C TYR A 475 8.52 -29.59 15.45
N ILE A 476 8.01 -30.61 16.15
CA ILE A 476 6.70 -30.55 16.82
C ILE A 476 6.75 -29.61 18.03
N GLU A 477 7.83 -29.67 18.82
CA GLU A 477 8.02 -28.80 19.98
C GLU A 477 8.17 -27.34 19.55
N LYS A 478 9.03 -27.05 18.56
CA LYS A 478 9.17 -25.71 17.99
C LYS A 478 7.86 -25.18 17.42
N TYR A 479 7.14 -26.00 16.63
CA TYR A 479 5.84 -25.64 16.06
C TYR A 479 4.84 -25.24 17.14
N GLN A 480 4.70 -26.04 18.21
CA GLN A 480 3.77 -25.69 19.28
C GLN A 480 4.24 -24.46 20.05
N SER A 481 5.53 -24.31 20.32
CA SER A 481 6.04 -23.14 21.04
C SER A 481 5.84 -21.82 20.30
N ILE A 482 5.78 -21.83 18.96
CA ILE A 482 5.62 -20.63 18.14
C ILE A 482 4.20 -20.44 17.55
N LEU A 483 3.30 -21.44 17.66
CA LEU A 483 1.96 -21.37 17.05
C LEU A 483 1.12 -20.18 17.53
N ASN A 484 1.36 -19.71 18.76
CA ASN A 484 0.67 -18.56 19.35
C ASN A 484 1.36 -17.22 19.05
N VAL A 485 2.61 -17.22 18.54
CA VAL A 485 3.30 -15.99 18.09
C VAL A 485 2.64 -15.44 16.82
N PHE A 486 2.15 -16.34 15.96
CA PHE A 486 1.43 -16.04 14.72
C PHE A 486 -0.10 -16.14 14.90
N GLU A 487 -0.64 -15.68 16.03
CA GLU A 487 -2.09 -15.68 16.28
C GLU A 487 -2.85 -14.63 15.46
N GLU A 488 -3.99 -15.04 14.90
CA GLU A 488 -5.04 -14.11 14.45
C GLU A 488 -5.76 -13.53 15.69
N GLY A 489 -5.12 -12.58 16.35
CA GLY A 489 -5.66 -11.81 17.47
C GLY A 489 -5.51 -10.30 17.22
N GLU A 490 -6.64 -9.62 17.05
CA GLU A 490 -6.74 -8.14 16.91
C GLU A 490 -6.09 -7.47 15.67
N LEU A 491 -6.03 -8.17 14.54
CA LEU A 491 -6.05 -7.52 13.21
C LEU A 491 -7.26 -7.96 12.37
N ALA A 492 -8.44 -7.57 12.84
CA ALA A 492 -9.59 -7.35 11.95
C ALA A 492 -9.40 -5.97 11.27
N GLY A 493 -8.42 -5.91 10.37
CA GLY A 493 -8.04 -4.72 9.62
C GLY A 493 -7.06 -5.12 8.51
N THR A 494 -7.27 -4.56 7.32
CA THR A 494 -6.53 -4.78 6.07
C THR A 494 -6.54 -6.21 5.53
N ARG A 495 -7.46 -6.48 4.59
CA ARG A 495 -7.32 -7.60 3.65
C ARG A 495 -7.65 -7.23 2.21
N GLU A 496 -6.98 -6.20 1.68
CA GLU A 496 -6.42 -6.26 0.33
C GLU A 496 -5.39 -5.14 0.08
N ALA A 497 -4.10 -5.49 0.14
CA ALA A 497 -3.06 -4.81 -0.63
C ALA A 497 -2.22 -5.90 -1.32
N PHE A 498 -2.00 -5.76 -2.63
CA PHE A 498 -1.03 -6.60 -3.35
C PHE A 498 0.39 -6.17 -2.92
N ALA A 499 0.86 -6.68 -1.78
CA ALA A 499 2.21 -6.46 -1.30
C ALA A 499 3.22 -7.09 -2.27
N SER A 500 3.62 -6.32 -3.27
CA SER A 500 4.77 -6.60 -4.13
C SER A 500 6.03 -6.53 -3.27
N THR A 501 6.72 -7.64 -3.00
CA THR A 501 8.01 -7.57 -2.28
C THR A 501 9.00 -6.62 -2.97
N ASP A 502 9.98 -6.13 -2.21
CA ASP A 502 11.15 -5.36 -2.72
C ASP A 502 11.89 -6.04 -3.91
N ALA A 503 11.62 -7.33 -4.18
CA ALA A 503 12.17 -8.08 -5.32
C ALA A 503 11.31 -8.00 -6.60
N ALA A 504 10.01 -7.72 -6.46
CA ALA A 504 9.07 -7.47 -7.57
C ALA A 504 8.92 -5.97 -7.86
N ASP A 505 9.03 -5.11 -6.84
CA ASP A 505 9.24 -3.68 -6.97
C ASP A 505 10.42 -3.21 -6.09
N PRO A 506 11.61 -2.89 -6.65
CA PRO A 506 12.77 -2.43 -5.90
C PRO A 506 12.63 -1.04 -5.26
N TYR A 507 11.44 -0.44 -5.35
CA TYR A 507 11.08 0.84 -4.76
C TYR A 507 10.01 0.74 -3.66
N LEU A 508 9.55 -0.47 -3.26
CA LEU A 508 8.53 -0.65 -2.23
C LEU A 508 8.86 0.09 -0.92
N TRP A 509 10.13 0.11 -0.52
CA TRP A 509 10.61 0.89 0.64
C TRP A 509 10.36 2.41 0.59
N LEU A 510 9.93 2.99 -0.55
CA LEU A 510 9.43 4.36 -0.62
C LEU A 510 7.98 4.51 -0.13
N GLU A 511 7.22 3.40 0.00
CA GLU A 511 5.88 3.38 0.60
C GLU A 511 5.94 3.48 2.14
N GLU A 512 7.08 3.15 2.77
CA GLU A 512 7.38 3.54 4.16
C GLU A 512 7.68 5.06 4.19
N ILE A 513 6.67 5.91 3.92
CA ILE A 513 6.81 7.34 3.57
C ILE A 513 7.58 8.20 4.60
N ASP A 514 7.41 7.89 5.89
CA ASP A 514 8.07 8.60 7.00
C ASP A 514 9.42 7.98 7.39
N SER A 515 9.82 6.85 6.76
CA SER A 515 11.08 6.18 7.09
C SER A 515 12.29 7.06 6.80
N ALA A 516 13.32 6.94 7.64
CA ALA A 516 14.58 7.63 7.43
C ALA A 516 15.20 7.31 6.05
N ARG A 517 14.99 6.09 5.53
CA ARG A 517 15.46 5.66 4.20
C ARG A 517 14.74 6.43 3.08
N ALA A 518 13.40 6.44 3.07
CA ALA A 518 12.60 7.19 2.11
C ALA A 518 12.93 8.69 2.17
N MET A 519 12.92 9.27 3.36
CA MET A 519 13.17 10.70 3.55
C MET A 519 14.60 11.13 3.19
N ASN A 520 15.61 10.30 3.43
CA ASN A 520 16.98 10.60 2.96
C ASN A 520 17.10 10.52 1.43
N TRP A 521 16.44 9.56 0.78
CA TRP A 521 16.38 9.52 -0.68
C TRP A 521 15.65 10.74 -1.26
N VAL A 522 14.52 11.13 -0.68
CA VAL A 522 13.77 12.35 -1.07
C VAL A 522 14.65 13.60 -0.91
N ARG A 523 15.36 13.75 0.22
CA ARG A 523 16.32 14.85 0.43
C ARG A 523 17.43 14.87 -0.63
N ALA A 524 18.04 13.72 -0.90
CA ALA A 524 19.11 13.60 -1.91
C ALA A 524 18.61 13.93 -3.33
N LYS A 525 17.43 13.41 -3.72
CA LYS A 525 16.82 13.70 -5.02
C LYS A 525 16.36 15.13 -5.16
N ASN A 526 15.86 15.75 -4.09
CA ASN A 526 15.56 17.17 -4.04
C ASN A 526 16.81 18.04 -4.18
N ALA A 527 17.94 17.66 -3.55
CA ALA A 527 19.21 18.37 -3.69
C ALA A 527 19.77 18.27 -5.12
N GLU A 528 19.83 17.06 -5.70
CA GLU A 528 20.25 16.81 -7.09
C GLU A 528 19.39 17.63 -8.08
N THR A 529 18.07 17.55 -7.94
CA THR A 529 17.11 18.26 -8.81
C THR A 529 17.24 19.77 -8.67
N ARG A 530 17.32 20.28 -7.43
CA ARG A 530 17.49 21.72 -7.17
C ARG A 530 18.78 22.25 -7.76
N GLN A 531 19.91 21.54 -7.62
CA GLN A 531 21.18 21.93 -8.24
C GLN A 531 21.08 21.96 -9.77
N LYS A 532 20.49 20.91 -10.37
CA LYS A 532 20.32 20.80 -11.83
C LYS A 532 19.45 21.92 -12.41
N LEU A 533 18.33 22.25 -11.74
CA LEU A 533 17.44 23.33 -12.15
C LEU A 533 18.07 24.71 -11.90
N ALA A 534 18.64 24.96 -10.72
CA ALA A 534 19.24 26.24 -10.37
C ALA A 534 20.49 26.59 -11.21
N SER A 535 21.15 25.60 -11.81
CA SER A 535 22.25 25.82 -12.76
C SER A 535 21.83 26.35 -14.13
N GLN A 536 20.53 26.33 -14.47
CA GLN A 536 20.04 26.82 -15.76
C GLN A 536 20.05 28.36 -15.78
N PRO A 537 20.55 29.01 -16.85
CA PRO A 537 20.61 30.48 -16.93
C PRO A 537 19.27 31.20 -16.74
N ILE A 538 18.16 30.53 -17.11
CA ILE A 538 16.79 31.06 -17.03
C ILE A 538 16.15 30.90 -15.63
N TYR A 539 16.76 30.12 -14.72
CA TYR A 539 16.13 29.75 -13.45
C TYR A 539 15.83 30.95 -12.55
N GLU A 540 16.77 31.86 -12.37
CA GLU A 540 16.60 33.00 -11.47
C GLU A 540 15.63 34.06 -12.02
N GLU A 541 15.45 34.11 -13.34
CA GLU A 541 14.42 34.91 -14.01
C GLU A 541 13.04 34.32 -13.72
N LEU A 542 12.81 33.04 -14.02
CA LEU A 542 11.55 32.35 -13.74
C LEU A 542 11.21 32.32 -12.25
N ARG A 543 12.20 32.11 -11.37
CA ARG A 543 11.99 32.12 -9.90
C ARG A 543 11.51 33.49 -9.43
N ARG A 544 12.11 34.58 -9.93
CA ARG A 544 11.71 35.94 -9.58
C ARG A 544 10.33 36.28 -10.12
N GLU A 545 10.02 35.88 -11.35
CA GLU A 545 8.71 36.12 -11.97
C GLU A 545 7.59 35.33 -11.29
N ALA A 546 7.81 34.05 -11.01
CA ALA A 546 6.88 33.22 -10.25
C ALA A 546 6.64 33.78 -8.84
N LEU A 547 7.70 34.19 -8.13
CA LEU A 547 7.56 34.79 -6.80
C LEU A 547 6.81 36.13 -6.86
N ALA A 548 7.11 36.99 -7.84
CA ALA A 548 6.39 38.26 -8.02
C ALA A 548 4.90 38.07 -8.34
N ALA A 549 4.50 36.95 -8.95
CA ALA A 549 3.11 36.57 -9.15
C ALA A 549 2.46 35.98 -7.89
N LEU A 550 3.16 35.07 -7.19
CA LEU A 550 2.66 34.38 -5.99
C LEU A 550 2.58 35.27 -4.75
N ASP A 551 3.43 36.29 -4.65
CA ASP A 551 3.44 37.29 -3.57
C ASP A 551 2.72 38.59 -3.98
N ALA A 552 2.04 38.63 -5.14
CA ALA A 552 1.42 39.85 -5.64
C ALA A 552 0.38 40.40 -4.64
N PRO A 553 0.47 41.67 -4.21
CA PRO A 553 -0.50 42.28 -3.28
C PRO A 553 -1.94 42.32 -3.83
N SER A 554 -2.08 42.20 -5.16
CA SER A 554 -3.35 42.22 -5.88
C SER A 554 -3.96 40.84 -6.11
N ARG A 555 -3.40 39.74 -5.57
CA ARG A 555 -4.03 38.41 -5.68
C ARG A 555 -5.49 38.48 -5.24
N LEU A 556 -6.35 37.75 -5.94
CA LEU A 556 -7.71 37.58 -5.45
C LEU A 556 -7.67 36.89 -4.08
N PRO A 557 -8.40 37.39 -3.08
CA PRO A 557 -8.64 36.64 -1.86
C PRO A 557 -9.63 35.50 -2.16
N ASP A 558 -9.35 34.30 -1.67
CA ASP A 558 -10.37 33.27 -1.52
C ASP A 558 -11.43 33.81 -0.56
N VAL A 559 -12.70 33.79 -0.97
CA VAL A 559 -13.81 34.42 -0.22
C VAL A 559 -14.87 33.42 0.16
N GLU A 560 -15.28 33.47 1.42
CA GLU A 560 -16.45 32.77 1.95
C GLU A 560 -17.38 33.80 2.60
N GLN A 561 -18.64 33.87 2.15
CA GLN A 561 -19.63 34.76 2.77
C GLN A 561 -20.42 34.00 3.83
N MET A 562 -20.42 34.56 5.05
CA MET A 562 -21.20 34.07 6.19
C MET A 562 -22.00 35.24 6.77
N GLY A 563 -23.26 35.35 6.33
CA GLY A 563 -24.14 36.46 6.69
C GLY A 563 -23.58 37.81 6.21
N PRO A 564 -23.33 38.78 7.12
CA PRO A 564 -22.83 40.11 6.76
C PRO A 564 -21.31 40.16 6.51
N TRP A 565 -20.60 39.07 6.77
CA TRP A 565 -19.13 39.00 6.76
C TRP A 565 -18.63 38.21 5.55
N ILE A 566 -17.52 38.68 4.98
CA ILE A 566 -16.72 37.99 3.98
C ILE A 566 -15.42 37.59 4.66
N TYR A 567 -15.17 36.30 4.73
CA TYR A 567 -13.98 35.70 5.32
C TYR A 567 -12.95 35.38 4.24
N ASN A 568 -11.68 35.40 4.63
CA ASN A 568 -10.54 35.09 3.77
C ASN A 568 -9.36 34.58 4.63
N LEU A 569 -8.67 33.54 4.18
CA LEU A 569 -7.33 33.20 4.67
C LEU A 569 -6.30 33.96 3.82
N TRP A 570 -5.50 34.83 4.45
CA TRP A 570 -4.48 35.60 3.76
C TRP A 570 -3.08 35.18 4.18
N LYS A 571 -2.27 34.76 3.20
CA LYS A 571 -0.85 34.40 3.40
C LYS A 571 0.04 35.40 2.70
N ASP A 572 1.07 35.87 3.39
CA ASP A 572 2.12 36.73 2.85
C ASP A 572 3.47 36.48 3.56
N VAL A 573 4.47 37.32 3.28
CA VAL A 573 5.84 37.17 3.81
C VAL A 573 5.89 37.35 5.34
N ALA A 574 4.95 38.09 5.95
CA ALA A 574 4.88 38.26 7.40
C ALA A 574 4.06 37.14 8.08
N HIS A 575 3.01 36.66 7.40
CA HIS A 575 2.13 35.58 7.87
C HIS A 575 2.12 34.41 6.87
N PRO A 576 3.17 33.56 6.83
CA PRO A 576 3.28 32.46 5.87
C PRO A 576 2.28 31.31 6.14
N ARG A 577 1.81 31.11 7.38
CA ARG A 577 0.70 30.18 7.67
C ARG A 577 -0.65 30.86 7.47
N GLY A 578 -0.72 32.14 7.80
CA GLY A 578 -1.75 33.07 7.34
C GLY A 578 -2.57 33.71 8.46
N LEU A 579 -3.22 34.81 8.09
CA LEU A 579 -4.26 35.46 8.87
C LEU A 579 -5.62 35.03 8.34
N TYR A 580 -6.39 34.30 9.14
CA TYR A 580 -7.81 34.14 8.88
C TYR A 580 -8.52 35.41 9.38
N ARG A 581 -9.23 36.09 8.47
CA ARG A 581 -9.72 37.47 8.68
C ARG A 581 -11.07 37.67 8.00
N ARG A 582 -11.81 38.70 8.43
CA ARG A 582 -13.11 39.07 7.87
C ARG A 582 -13.25 40.57 7.59
N ALA A 583 -14.14 40.91 6.69
CA ALA A 583 -14.58 42.29 6.41
C ALA A 583 -16.07 42.28 6.06
N THR A 584 -16.76 43.41 6.21
CA THR A 584 -18.13 43.54 5.67
C THR A 584 -18.08 43.71 4.16
N LEU A 585 -19.18 43.43 3.45
CA LEU A 585 -19.26 43.69 2.00
C LEU A 585 -19.01 45.17 1.63
N GLU A 586 -19.34 46.12 2.51
CA GLU A 586 -19.04 47.55 2.31
C GLU A 586 -17.53 47.84 2.39
N GLU A 587 -16.84 47.28 3.38
CA GLU A 587 -15.38 47.39 3.49
C GLU A 587 -14.69 46.65 2.33
N PHE A 588 -15.17 45.47 1.97
CA PHE A 588 -14.58 44.64 0.92
C PHE A 588 -14.64 45.29 -0.47
N ARG A 589 -15.67 46.09 -0.76
CA ARG A 589 -15.75 46.93 -1.99
C ARG A 589 -14.62 47.96 -2.11
N LYS A 590 -14.03 48.42 -1.01
CA LYS A 590 -12.94 49.42 -1.05
C LYS A 590 -11.67 48.79 -1.61
N PRO A 591 -10.79 49.55 -2.30
CA PRO A 591 -9.51 49.03 -2.80
C PRO A 591 -8.68 48.35 -1.71
N GLU A 592 -8.63 48.98 -0.53
CA GLU A 592 -7.99 48.49 0.69
C GLU A 592 -9.07 48.28 1.77
N PRO A 593 -9.59 47.04 1.95
CA PRO A 593 -10.59 46.75 2.98
C PRO A 593 -10.01 46.85 4.39
N ALA A 594 -10.79 47.38 5.33
CA ALA A 594 -10.45 47.30 6.76
C ALA A 594 -10.77 45.89 7.29
N TRP A 595 -9.77 45.01 7.25
CA TRP A 595 -9.88 43.63 7.73
C TRP A 595 -9.78 43.52 9.25
N GLU A 596 -10.65 42.70 9.84
CA GLU A 596 -10.60 42.23 11.23
C GLU A 596 -9.94 40.84 11.26
N THR A 597 -8.82 40.69 11.97
CA THR A 597 -8.20 39.37 12.18
C THR A 597 -9.08 38.52 13.10
N VAL A 598 -9.49 37.35 12.62
CA VAL A 598 -10.30 36.36 13.35
C VAL A 598 -9.38 35.38 14.08
N LEU A 599 -8.34 34.89 13.38
CA LEU A 599 -7.31 34.02 13.95
C LEU A 599 -5.98 34.20 13.19
N ASP A 600 -4.89 34.33 13.93
CA ASP A 600 -3.52 34.34 13.39
C ASP A 600 -2.94 32.91 13.51
N ILE A 601 -2.77 32.23 12.38
CA ILE A 601 -2.31 30.83 12.34
C ILE A 601 -0.81 30.74 12.68
N ASP A 602 -0.03 31.77 12.34
CA ASP A 602 1.40 31.84 12.67
C ASP A 602 1.61 32.00 14.19
N ALA A 603 0.84 32.89 14.83
CA ALA A 603 0.85 33.05 16.28
C ALA A 603 0.38 31.79 17.02
N LEU A 604 -0.69 31.14 16.55
CA LEU A 604 -1.19 29.89 17.13
C LEU A 604 -0.16 28.74 17.02
N ALA A 605 0.42 28.56 15.83
CA ALA A 605 1.46 27.57 15.59
C ALA A 605 2.70 27.77 16.47
N GLN A 606 3.10 29.04 16.70
CA GLN A 606 4.20 29.37 17.60
C GLN A 606 3.83 29.08 19.07
N GLN A 607 2.63 29.48 19.52
CA GLN A 607 2.16 29.29 20.89
C GLN A 607 2.08 27.79 21.26
N GLU A 608 1.58 26.96 20.34
CA GLU A 608 1.37 25.52 20.57
C GLU A 608 2.54 24.64 20.09
N SER A 609 3.61 25.25 19.58
CA SER A 609 4.79 24.56 19.02
C SER A 609 4.44 23.48 17.98
N THR A 610 3.32 23.65 17.28
CA THR A 610 2.75 22.69 16.33
C THR A 610 2.62 23.37 14.98
N PRO A 611 3.05 22.76 13.86
CA PRO A 611 3.11 23.42 12.56
C PRO A 611 1.73 23.47 11.88
N TRP A 612 0.75 24.13 12.53
CA TRP A 612 -0.64 24.20 12.08
C TRP A 612 -0.80 24.75 10.66
N VAL A 613 -1.69 24.10 9.91
CA VAL A 613 -2.21 24.53 8.62
C VAL A 613 -3.73 24.64 8.76
N PHE A 614 -4.30 25.78 8.40
CA PHE A 614 -5.74 25.99 8.41
C PHE A 614 -6.41 25.22 7.27
N HIS A 615 -7.39 24.38 7.59
CA HIS A 615 -8.15 23.58 6.62
C HIS A 615 -9.61 24.04 6.45
N GLY A 616 -10.17 24.81 7.40
CA GLY A 616 -11.52 25.37 7.26
C GLY A 616 -12.12 25.81 8.59
N MET A 617 -13.26 26.51 8.52
CA MET A 617 -14.03 26.93 9.70
C MET A 617 -15.54 26.86 9.42
N ASP A 618 -16.17 25.70 9.63
CA ASP A 618 -17.61 25.50 9.42
C ASP A 618 -18.44 26.19 10.52
N CYS A 619 -19.04 27.33 10.21
CA CYS A 619 -19.87 28.10 11.15
C CYS A 619 -21.37 27.81 11.00
N LEU A 620 -22.02 27.46 12.11
CA LEU A 620 -23.45 27.17 12.18
C LEU A 620 -24.32 28.39 11.79
N PRO A 621 -25.07 28.33 10.67
CA PRO A 621 -26.04 29.37 10.31
C PRO A 621 -27.31 29.31 11.20
N PRO A 622 -28.11 30.39 11.26
CA PRO A 622 -27.94 31.67 10.56
C PRO A 622 -27.12 32.72 11.33
N GLU A 623 -26.78 32.49 12.60
CA GLU A 623 -25.99 33.47 13.37
C GLU A 623 -24.49 33.44 13.08
N TYR A 624 -23.96 32.32 12.55
CA TYR A 624 -22.54 32.09 12.23
C TYR A 624 -21.58 32.36 13.41
N LYS A 625 -22.07 32.23 14.66
CA LYS A 625 -21.30 32.49 15.88
C LYS A 625 -20.47 31.29 16.34
N LYS A 626 -20.99 30.08 16.16
CA LYS A 626 -20.35 28.83 16.59
C LYS A 626 -19.75 28.15 15.39
N CYS A 627 -18.45 27.88 15.42
CA CYS A 627 -17.75 27.30 14.29
C CYS A 627 -16.90 26.09 14.69
N LEU A 628 -16.74 25.14 13.78
CA LEU A 628 -15.80 24.02 13.88
C LEU A 628 -14.57 24.38 13.06
N LEU A 629 -13.49 24.77 13.74
CA LEU A 629 -12.20 25.07 13.13
C LEU A 629 -11.42 23.78 12.93
N SER A 630 -10.97 23.50 11.70
CA SER A 630 -10.10 22.36 11.37
C SER A 630 -8.66 22.82 11.15
N LEU A 631 -7.72 22.20 11.89
CA LEU A 631 -6.30 22.48 11.83
C LEU A 631 -5.50 21.18 11.65
N SER A 632 -4.68 21.12 10.60
CA SER A 632 -3.80 19.98 10.34
C SER A 632 -2.37 20.25 10.83
N PRO A 633 -1.73 19.31 11.54
CA PRO A 633 -0.31 19.41 11.86
C PRO A 633 0.52 19.10 10.60
N GLY A 634 1.09 20.13 9.98
CA GLY A 634 1.95 19.97 8.80
C GLY A 634 1.22 19.87 7.46
N GLY A 635 -0.12 19.83 7.43
CA GLY A 635 -0.92 19.92 6.20
C GLY A 635 -1.23 18.59 5.50
N GLY A 636 -1.23 17.47 6.24
CA GLY A 636 -1.81 16.20 5.77
C GLY A 636 -3.30 16.09 6.09
N ASP A 637 -4.00 15.12 5.50
CA ASP A 637 -5.46 14.90 5.59
C ASP A 637 -6.08 14.80 7.01
N ALA A 638 -5.29 14.70 8.07
CA ALA A 638 -5.78 14.54 9.44
C ALA A 638 -5.85 15.89 10.16
N ASP A 639 -7.01 16.20 10.73
CA ASP A 639 -7.29 17.46 11.39
C ASP A 639 -7.55 17.27 12.89
N GLU A 640 -7.03 18.18 13.71
CA GLU A 640 -7.63 18.50 14.99
C GLU A 640 -8.80 19.46 14.74
N VAL A 641 -9.99 19.15 15.28
CA VAL A 641 -11.16 20.03 15.19
C VAL A 641 -11.44 20.66 16.54
N ARG A 642 -11.66 21.98 16.57
CA ARG A 642 -11.94 22.76 17.79
C ARG A 642 -13.12 23.70 17.58
N GLU A 643 -14.04 23.78 18.55
CA GLU A 643 -15.10 24.78 18.52
C GLU A 643 -14.53 26.18 18.80
N PHE A 644 -14.86 27.12 17.91
CA PHE A 644 -14.44 28.51 17.94
C PHE A 644 -15.69 29.41 17.97
N ASP A 645 -15.63 30.48 18.76
CA ASP A 645 -16.67 31.49 18.84
C ASP A 645 -16.26 32.72 18.01
N ALA A 646 -16.95 32.92 16.89
CA ALA A 646 -16.68 33.99 15.94
C ALA A 646 -17.22 35.37 16.37
N GLU A 647 -17.94 35.47 17.49
CA GLU A 647 -18.34 36.77 18.06
C GLU A 647 -17.27 37.29 19.02
N THR A 648 -16.72 36.41 19.86
CA THR A 648 -15.66 36.74 20.84
C THR A 648 -14.24 36.54 20.31
N LEU A 649 -14.08 35.87 19.17
CA LEU A 649 -12.80 35.50 18.54
C LEU A 649 -11.93 34.61 19.44
N THR A 650 -12.55 33.61 20.08
CA THR A 650 -11.85 32.69 21.01
C THR A 650 -12.30 31.24 20.86
N PHE A 651 -11.41 30.31 21.21
CA PHE A 651 -11.77 28.90 21.38
C PHE A 651 -12.80 28.72 22.50
N VAL A 652 -13.79 27.87 22.28
CA VAL A 652 -14.85 27.56 23.25
C VAL A 652 -14.34 26.52 24.25
N ASN A 653 -14.15 26.94 25.50
CA ASN A 653 -13.90 26.02 26.61
C ASN A 653 -15.04 25.00 26.74
N ASP A 654 -14.71 23.72 26.90
CA ASP A 654 -15.65 22.59 26.91
C ASP A 654 -16.58 22.49 25.67
N GLY A 655 -16.16 23.10 24.55
CA GLY A 655 -16.80 22.97 23.24
C GLY A 655 -16.56 21.62 22.56
N PHE A 656 -17.05 21.47 21.34
CA PHE A 656 -16.71 20.31 20.51
C PHE A 656 -15.21 20.32 20.18
N SER A 657 -14.52 19.24 20.54
CA SER A 657 -13.08 19.04 20.26
C SER A 657 -12.79 17.59 19.88
N VAL A 658 -12.12 17.41 18.75
CA VAL A 658 -11.72 16.11 18.20
C VAL A 658 -10.19 16.14 17.98
N PRO A 659 -9.42 15.22 18.60
CA PRO A 659 -7.97 15.09 18.35
C PRO A 659 -7.66 14.82 16.88
N VAL A 660 -6.39 15.05 16.49
CA VAL A 660 -5.88 14.81 15.12
C VAL A 660 -6.28 13.42 14.61
N ALA A 661 -7.15 13.40 13.61
CA ALA A 661 -7.58 12.20 12.88
C ALA A 661 -8.21 12.60 11.54
N LYS A 662 -8.36 11.64 10.62
CA LYS A 662 -9.21 11.80 9.43
C LYS A 662 -10.68 11.88 9.87
N THR A 663 -11.13 13.08 10.23
CA THR A 663 -12.42 13.33 10.88
C THR A 663 -13.45 13.89 9.89
N ALA A 664 -14.67 13.37 9.94
CA ALA A 664 -15.84 13.97 9.33
C ALA A 664 -16.79 14.45 10.45
N ILE A 665 -16.87 15.76 10.64
CA ILE A 665 -17.76 16.38 11.63
C ILE A 665 -18.55 17.51 10.97
N ALA A 666 -19.85 17.58 11.25
CA ALA A 666 -20.73 18.60 10.71
C ALA A 666 -21.81 19.00 11.72
N TRP A 667 -22.13 20.28 11.80
CA TRP A 667 -23.21 20.75 12.67
C TRP A 667 -24.56 20.15 12.29
N ARG A 668 -25.25 19.56 13.26
CA ARG A 668 -26.70 19.34 13.17
C ARG A 668 -27.43 20.58 13.69
N ASP A 669 -27.13 20.96 14.93
CA ASP A 669 -27.65 22.16 15.60
C ASP A 669 -26.64 22.64 16.67
N ALA A 670 -26.97 23.71 17.41
CA ALA A 670 -26.05 24.33 18.36
C ALA A 670 -25.56 23.40 19.48
N ASP A 671 -26.27 22.29 19.75
CA ASP A 671 -26.01 21.34 20.82
C ASP A 671 -25.69 19.93 20.32
N SER A 672 -25.65 19.69 19.00
CA SER A 672 -25.29 18.40 18.43
C SER A 672 -24.61 18.46 17.06
N ALA A 673 -23.68 17.53 16.85
CA ALA A 673 -22.95 17.36 15.60
C ALA A 673 -22.98 15.90 15.13
N PHE A 674 -23.01 15.68 13.82
CA PHE A 674 -22.65 14.39 13.25
C PHE A 674 -21.15 14.22 13.38
N LEU A 675 -20.68 13.04 13.79
CA LEU A 675 -19.25 12.74 14.01
C LEU A 675 -18.90 11.34 13.51
N GLY A 676 -17.99 11.29 12.54
CA GLY A 676 -17.13 10.14 12.25
C GLY A 676 -15.68 10.53 12.49
N THR A 677 -14.93 9.72 13.22
CA THR A 677 -13.50 9.93 13.53
C THR A 677 -12.92 8.61 14.03
N ASP A 678 -11.62 8.57 14.33
CA ASP A 678 -10.99 7.40 14.91
C ASP A 678 -11.45 7.21 16.37
N PHE A 679 -12.15 6.09 16.60
CA PHE A 679 -12.57 5.59 17.91
C PHE A 679 -11.79 4.34 18.35
N GLY A 680 -10.74 3.96 17.62
CA GLY A 680 -9.97 2.73 17.76
C GLY A 680 -10.20 1.73 16.61
N PRO A 681 -9.65 0.51 16.72
CA PRO A 681 -9.72 -0.52 15.69
C PRO A 681 -11.14 -0.76 15.14
N GLY A 682 -11.26 -0.82 13.81
CA GLY A 682 -12.53 -1.05 13.10
C GLY A 682 -13.46 0.18 13.00
N SER A 683 -13.06 1.35 13.50
CA SER A 683 -13.82 2.61 13.36
C SER A 683 -13.57 3.38 12.05
N MET A 684 -12.51 3.00 11.33
CA MET A 684 -12.08 3.56 10.04
C MET A 684 -12.23 2.53 8.92
N THR A 685 -12.30 3.01 7.68
CA THR A 685 -12.30 2.21 6.44
C THR A 685 -10.87 1.84 6.03
N GLU A 686 -10.72 0.93 5.07
CA GLU A 686 -9.41 0.62 4.46
C GLU A 686 -8.83 1.81 3.68
N SER A 687 -9.68 2.78 3.30
CA SER A 687 -9.24 4.10 2.76
C SER A 687 -8.78 5.09 3.86
N GLY A 688 -8.83 4.69 5.13
CA GLY A 688 -8.40 5.49 6.28
C GLY A 688 -9.38 6.61 6.69
N TYR A 689 -10.61 6.62 6.20
CA TYR A 689 -11.65 7.60 6.57
C TYR A 689 -12.70 6.99 7.52
N PRO A 690 -13.58 7.79 8.15
CA PRO A 690 -14.54 7.25 9.11
C PRO A 690 -15.47 6.20 8.52
N ARG A 691 -15.63 5.09 9.25
CA ARG A 691 -16.56 4.01 8.94
C ARG A 691 -17.88 4.14 9.71
N GLN A 692 -17.87 4.84 10.84
CA GLN A 692 -19.03 5.08 11.71
C GLN A 692 -19.50 6.54 11.64
N VAL A 693 -20.82 6.72 11.60
CA VAL A 693 -21.46 8.03 11.79
C VAL A 693 -22.21 8.01 13.11
N ARG A 694 -21.84 8.91 14.02
CA ARG A 694 -22.44 9.08 15.35
C ARG A 694 -23.12 10.43 15.50
N LEU A 695 -24.09 10.54 16.40
CA LEU A 695 -24.66 11.82 16.82
C LEU A 695 -24.07 12.24 18.16
N TRP A 696 -23.15 13.21 18.15
CA TRP A 696 -22.50 13.69 19.36
C TRP A 696 -23.25 14.90 19.94
N THR A 697 -23.73 14.77 21.19
CA THR A 697 -24.37 15.86 21.93
C THR A 697 -23.36 16.61 22.81
N ARG A 698 -23.47 17.94 22.85
CA ARG A 698 -22.68 18.85 23.68
C ARG A 698 -22.66 18.41 25.15
N GLY A 699 -21.49 18.54 25.80
CA GLY A 699 -21.30 18.15 27.20
C GLY A 699 -21.26 16.63 27.48
N THR A 700 -21.36 15.78 26.44
CA THR A 700 -21.20 14.32 26.57
C THR A 700 -19.82 13.87 26.05
N PRO A 701 -19.22 12.79 26.58
CA PRO A 701 -17.98 12.24 26.01
C PRO A 701 -18.22 11.66 24.60
N ARG A 702 -17.42 12.05 23.60
CA ARG A 702 -17.59 11.61 22.19
C ARG A 702 -17.70 10.09 22.01
N ALA A 703 -16.98 9.30 22.81
CA ALA A 703 -17.02 7.83 22.77
C ALA A 703 -18.38 7.22 23.18
N ARG A 704 -19.25 8.01 23.84
CA ARG A 704 -20.63 7.63 24.20
C ARG A 704 -21.68 8.11 23.20
N ALA A 705 -21.28 8.82 22.13
CA ALA A 705 -22.20 9.23 21.08
C ALA A 705 -22.79 7.98 20.38
N PRO A 706 -24.13 7.86 20.27
CA PRO A 706 -24.77 6.73 19.61
C PRO A 706 -24.37 6.66 18.13
N VAL A 707 -24.07 5.44 17.66
CA VAL A 707 -23.88 5.14 16.23
C VAL A 707 -25.24 5.18 15.54
N LEU A 708 -25.36 6.03 14.52
CA LEU A 708 -26.51 6.09 13.63
C LEU A 708 -26.34 5.16 12.42
N TYR A 709 -25.10 5.05 11.92
CA TYR A 709 -24.75 4.26 10.75
C TYR A 709 -23.32 3.73 10.83
N GLU A 710 -23.07 2.57 10.22
CA GLU A 710 -21.74 1.98 10.08
C GLU A 710 -21.64 1.33 8.70
N THR A 711 -20.66 1.77 7.89
CA THR A 711 -20.40 1.19 6.57
C THR A 711 -19.48 -0.03 6.64
N LYS A 712 -19.14 -0.62 5.50
CA LYS A 712 -18.17 -1.73 5.39
C LYS A 712 -16.73 -1.22 5.42
N PRO A 713 -15.74 -2.07 5.75
CA PRO A 713 -14.33 -1.70 5.67
C PRO A 713 -13.90 -1.24 4.27
N GLU A 714 -14.46 -1.85 3.22
CA GLU A 714 -14.04 -1.64 1.82
C GLU A 714 -14.67 -0.39 1.18
N SER A 715 -15.62 0.27 1.85
CA SER A 715 -16.16 1.57 1.41
C SER A 715 -15.11 2.66 1.59
N VAL A 716 -15.22 3.77 0.85
CA VAL A 716 -14.30 4.91 0.98
C VAL A 716 -14.51 5.59 2.34
N SER A 717 -15.75 5.97 2.66
CA SER A 717 -16.09 6.65 3.92
C SER A 717 -17.60 6.66 4.19
N ALA A 718 -17.99 6.91 5.44
CA ALA A 718 -19.35 7.30 5.78
C ALA A 718 -19.35 8.55 6.69
N TYR A 719 -20.25 9.49 6.41
CA TYR A 719 -20.41 10.72 7.18
C TYR A 719 -21.86 11.21 7.17
N GLY A 720 -22.20 12.07 8.14
CA GLY A 720 -23.52 12.68 8.27
C GLY A 720 -23.43 14.19 8.24
N PHE A 721 -24.46 14.85 7.73
CA PHE A 721 -24.59 16.31 7.68
C PHE A 721 -26.06 16.74 7.63
N ARG A 722 -26.29 18.03 7.85
CA ARG A 722 -27.59 18.65 7.67
C ARG A 722 -27.56 19.65 6.53
N LEU A 723 -28.41 19.44 5.53
CA LEU A 723 -28.78 20.45 4.55
C LEU A 723 -29.87 21.35 5.14
N ARG A 724 -29.80 22.67 4.92
CA ARG A 724 -30.69 23.67 5.54
C ARG A 724 -31.43 24.47 4.48
N SER A 725 -32.71 24.75 4.71
CA SER A 725 -33.52 25.60 3.82
C SER A 725 -34.77 26.12 4.52
N ASP A 726 -35.27 27.28 4.08
CA ASP A 726 -36.56 27.86 4.48
C ASP A 726 -37.75 26.86 4.42
N GLY A 727 -37.67 25.83 3.57
CA GLY A 727 -38.69 24.77 3.48
C GLY A 727 -38.54 23.61 4.47
N GLY A 728 -37.49 23.62 5.31
CA GLY A 728 -37.17 22.58 6.28
C GLY A 728 -35.80 21.92 6.05
N ASP A 729 -35.11 21.65 7.15
CA ASP A 729 -33.81 20.97 7.18
C ASP A 729 -33.93 19.48 6.82
N VAL A 730 -32.87 18.92 6.23
CA VAL A 730 -32.75 17.49 5.94
C VAL A 730 -31.46 16.94 6.53
N ASP A 731 -31.59 16.08 7.54
CA ASP A 731 -30.48 15.28 8.08
C ASP A 731 -30.19 14.11 7.12
N LEU A 732 -28.97 14.05 6.58
CA LEU A 732 -28.50 13.00 5.69
C LEU A 732 -27.30 12.26 6.27
N ILE A 733 -27.20 10.98 5.94
CA ILE A 733 -25.99 10.16 6.04
C ILE A 733 -25.65 9.67 4.63
N VAL A 734 -24.36 9.70 4.31
CA VAL A 734 -23.81 9.21 3.04
C VAL A 734 -22.85 8.07 3.33
N ASP A 735 -23.00 6.99 2.57
CA ASP A 735 -22.07 5.86 2.48
C ASP A 735 -21.41 5.87 1.10
N ASN A 736 -20.17 6.33 1.02
CA ASN A 736 -19.38 6.32 -0.21
C ASN A 736 -18.84 4.92 -0.44
N ARG A 737 -19.63 4.05 -1.09
CA ARG A 737 -19.27 2.66 -1.39
C ARG A 737 -18.07 2.54 -2.32
N THR A 738 -17.88 3.50 -3.22
CA THR A 738 -16.64 3.70 -4.00
C THR A 738 -16.41 5.20 -4.18
N PHE A 739 -15.39 5.61 -4.95
CA PHE A 739 -15.22 7.02 -5.32
C PHE A 739 -16.39 7.59 -6.14
N TRP A 740 -17.15 6.73 -6.85
CA TRP A 740 -18.24 7.14 -7.75
C TRP A 740 -19.63 6.64 -7.32
N GLU A 741 -19.71 5.68 -6.40
CA GLU A 741 -20.97 5.09 -5.94
C GLU A 741 -21.26 5.43 -4.48
N ASN A 742 -22.43 6.01 -4.24
CA ASN A 742 -22.89 6.48 -2.94
C ASN A 742 -24.25 5.88 -2.60
N ASP A 743 -24.48 5.62 -1.31
CA ASP A 743 -25.81 5.35 -0.76
C ASP A 743 -26.21 6.47 0.21
N TYR A 744 -27.36 7.10 -0.05
CA TYR A 744 -27.91 8.17 0.78
C TYR A 744 -28.98 7.64 1.73
N TYR A 745 -28.95 8.11 2.97
CA TYR A 745 -29.94 7.80 4.01
C TYR A 745 -30.45 9.08 4.65
N GLN A 746 -31.76 9.22 4.81
CA GLN A 746 -32.37 10.30 5.58
C GLN A 746 -32.59 9.86 7.03
N LEU A 747 -32.12 10.66 7.99
CA LEU A 747 -32.47 10.53 9.40
C LEU A 747 -33.72 11.36 9.68
N LEU A 748 -34.74 10.75 10.27
CA LEU A 748 -35.98 11.43 10.65
C LEU A 748 -35.96 11.87 12.12
N ALA A 749 -36.88 12.77 12.48
CA ALA A 749 -36.96 13.37 13.81
C ALA A 749 -37.29 12.36 14.94
N ASP A 750 -37.84 11.19 14.59
CA ASP A 750 -38.07 10.07 15.52
C ASP A 750 -36.84 9.16 15.71
N GLY A 751 -35.73 9.47 15.03
CA GLY A 751 -34.48 8.69 15.05
C GLY A 751 -34.45 7.54 14.03
N SER A 752 -35.49 7.34 13.22
CA SER A 752 -35.47 6.32 12.15
C SER A 752 -34.58 6.75 10.98
N LEU A 753 -33.84 5.79 10.41
CA LEU A 753 -32.94 6.00 9.28
C LEU A 753 -33.49 5.27 8.05
N HIS A 754 -33.70 6.01 6.95
CA HIS A 754 -34.30 5.49 5.72
C HIS A 754 -33.40 5.71 4.51
N ARG A 755 -33.03 4.63 3.80
CA ARG A 755 -32.31 4.71 2.53
C ARG A 755 -33.16 5.41 1.46
N LEU A 756 -32.53 6.25 0.66
CA LEU A 756 -33.12 6.92 -0.50
C LEU A 756 -32.89 6.08 -1.76
N GLU A 757 -33.94 5.83 -2.52
CA GLU A 757 -33.90 5.18 -3.84
C GLU A 757 -33.35 6.17 -4.88
N LEU A 758 -32.03 6.20 -5.00
CA LEU A 758 -31.28 6.95 -6.02
C LEU A 758 -30.38 5.99 -6.82
N PRO A 759 -29.99 6.33 -8.06
CA PRO A 759 -28.86 5.69 -8.72
C PRO A 759 -27.60 5.81 -7.85
N ALA A 760 -26.78 4.76 -7.80
CA ALA A 760 -25.56 4.78 -6.98
C ALA A 760 -24.61 5.93 -7.36
N THR A 761 -24.59 6.32 -8.64
CA THR A 761 -23.75 7.42 -9.15
C THR A 761 -24.39 8.80 -9.04
N ALA A 762 -25.60 8.92 -8.48
CA ALA A 762 -26.23 10.21 -8.24
C ALA A 762 -25.54 10.96 -7.08
N GLN A 763 -25.59 12.29 -7.14
CA GLN A 763 -25.04 13.17 -6.11
C GLN A 763 -26.14 14.11 -5.61
N VAL A 764 -26.38 14.13 -4.31
CA VAL A 764 -27.19 15.18 -3.66
C VAL A 764 -26.26 16.35 -3.34
N SER A 765 -26.50 17.51 -3.96
CA SER A 765 -25.64 18.68 -3.78
C SER A 765 -26.17 19.69 -2.77
N ASP A 766 -27.50 19.81 -2.63
CA ASP A 766 -28.12 20.83 -1.77
C ASP A 766 -29.60 20.52 -1.46
N VAL A 767 -30.29 21.41 -0.75
CA VAL A 767 -31.74 21.39 -0.55
C VAL A 767 -32.38 22.76 -0.87
N TYR A 768 -33.39 22.78 -1.74
CA TYR A 768 -34.15 23.97 -2.09
C TYR A 768 -35.63 23.80 -1.76
N ALA A 769 -36.15 24.66 -0.87
CA ALA A 769 -37.51 24.61 -0.34
C ALA A 769 -37.88 23.21 0.19
N GLY A 770 -37.00 22.62 1.01
CA GLY A 770 -37.17 21.28 1.61
C GLY A 770 -37.02 20.10 0.64
N ARG A 771 -36.63 20.34 -0.63
CA ARG A 771 -36.45 19.31 -1.66
C ARG A 771 -34.99 19.18 -2.05
N LEU A 772 -34.48 17.95 -2.13
CA LEU A 772 -33.09 17.66 -2.49
C LEU A 772 -32.81 18.07 -3.94
N VAL A 773 -31.68 18.76 -4.14
CA VAL A 773 -31.06 19.04 -5.44
C VAL A 773 -30.17 17.84 -5.79
N ILE A 774 -30.47 17.15 -6.89
CA ILE A 774 -29.83 15.87 -7.25
C ILE A 774 -29.23 15.97 -8.65
N SER A 775 -27.94 15.72 -8.80
CA SER A 775 -27.26 15.54 -10.08
C SER A 775 -27.20 14.05 -10.47
N LEU A 776 -27.62 13.72 -11.68
CA LEU A 776 -27.50 12.37 -12.24
C LEU A 776 -26.21 12.21 -13.04
N LYS A 777 -25.45 11.14 -12.83
CA LYS A 777 -24.32 10.76 -13.70
C LYS A 777 -24.66 9.63 -14.68
N ASP A 778 -25.74 8.90 -14.43
CA ASP A 778 -26.32 7.89 -15.32
C ASP A 778 -27.83 8.12 -15.54
N ASP A 779 -28.37 7.50 -16.59
CA ASP A 779 -29.79 7.51 -16.89
C ASP A 779 -30.59 6.80 -15.78
N TRP A 780 -31.66 7.44 -15.28
CA TRP A 780 -32.49 6.94 -14.19
C TRP A 780 -33.93 6.70 -14.62
N GLN A 781 -34.34 5.43 -14.63
CA GLN A 781 -35.73 5.02 -14.86
C GLN A 781 -36.51 5.00 -13.54
N ARG A 782 -37.49 5.88 -13.37
CA ARG A 782 -38.39 5.93 -12.20
C ARG A 782 -39.85 5.84 -12.63
N GLY A 783 -40.45 4.67 -12.44
CA GLY A 783 -41.78 4.36 -12.99
C GLY A 783 -41.73 4.35 -14.52
N GLU A 784 -42.62 5.07 -15.18
CA GLU A 784 -42.63 5.22 -16.65
C GLU A 784 -41.70 6.34 -17.15
N ARG A 785 -41.17 7.20 -16.25
CA ARG A 785 -40.33 8.34 -16.62
C ARG A 785 -38.85 7.96 -16.61
N LEU A 786 -38.17 8.27 -17.71
CA LEU A 786 -36.71 8.28 -17.80
C LEU A 786 -36.23 9.71 -17.53
N PHE A 787 -35.28 9.86 -16.59
CA PHE A 787 -34.45 11.04 -16.45
C PHE A 787 -33.08 10.72 -17.04
N LYS A 788 -32.54 11.59 -17.90
CA LYS A 788 -31.23 11.32 -18.51
C LYS A 788 -30.09 11.65 -17.56
N ARG A 789 -28.92 11.05 -17.78
CA ARG A 789 -27.67 11.51 -17.18
C ARG A 789 -27.47 13.01 -17.42
N ASP A 790 -26.71 13.65 -16.53
CA ASP A 790 -26.46 15.09 -16.52
C ASP A 790 -27.72 15.96 -16.28
N SER A 791 -28.83 15.34 -15.90
CA SER A 791 -29.99 16.07 -15.36
C SER A 791 -29.73 16.56 -13.94
N ILE A 792 -30.22 17.76 -13.62
CA ILE A 792 -30.46 18.20 -12.24
C ILE A 792 -31.95 18.03 -11.92
N LEU A 793 -32.23 17.38 -10.81
CA LEU A 793 -33.57 17.05 -10.34
C LEU A 793 -33.88 17.71 -8.99
N LEU A 794 -35.16 17.91 -8.72
CA LEU A 794 -35.67 18.28 -7.40
C LEU A 794 -36.66 17.23 -6.90
N ALA A 795 -36.43 16.74 -5.68
CA ALA A 795 -37.25 15.69 -5.07
C ALA A 795 -37.48 15.97 -3.58
N ASP A 796 -38.73 15.86 -3.13
CA ASP A 796 -39.01 15.76 -1.69
C ASP A 796 -38.40 14.46 -1.16
N PRO A 797 -37.60 14.47 -0.06
CA PRO A 797 -36.97 13.26 0.48
C PRO A 797 -37.95 12.09 0.68
N SER A 798 -39.21 12.37 1.02
CA SER A 798 -40.24 11.36 1.25
C SER A 798 -40.60 10.53 0.03
N VAL A 799 -40.49 11.07 -1.19
CA VAL A 799 -40.77 10.32 -2.43
C VAL A 799 -39.61 9.41 -2.83
N LEU A 800 -38.47 9.55 -2.17
CA LEU A 800 -37.27 8.74 -2.39
C LEU A 800 -37.11 7.64 -1.34
N ARG A 801 -37.77 7.70 -0.18
CA ARG A 801 -37.57 6.70 0.89
C ARG A 801 -38.02 5.31 0.45
N ALA A 802 -37.09 4.35 0.47
CA ALA A 802 -37.36 2.95 0.23
C ALA A 802 -38.30 2.39 1.32
N THR A 803 -39.55 2.09 0.95
CA THR A 803 -40.62 1.72 1.90
C THR A 803 -41.19 0.32 1.67
N GLY A 804 -40.60 -0.46 0.77
CA GLY A 804 -41.20 -1.70 0.29
C GLY A 804 -42.32 -1.46 -0.72
N GLU A 805 -42.82 -2.52 -1.35
CA GLU A 805 -43.75 -2.51 -2.49
C GLU A 805 -44.92 -1.50 -2.38
N GLY A 806 -44.77 -0.27 -2.89
CA GLY A 806 -45.89 0.67 -2.99
C GLY A 806 -45.57 2.14 -3.30
N ALA A 807 -44.55 2.75 -2.70
CA ALA A 807 -44.40 4.22 -2.69
C ALA A 807 -43.76 4.83 -3.97
N ARG A 808 -44.25 4.48 -5.15
CA ARG A 808 -43.92 5.21 -6.40
C ARG A 808 -44.79 6.47 -6.61
N GLY A 809 -45.66 6.78 -5.65
CA GLY A 809 -46.50 7.99 -5.66
C GLY A 809 -45.75 9.22 -5.17
N GLY A 810 -45.17 10.00 -6.08
CA GLY A 810 -44.54 11.28 -5.76
C GLY A 810 -43.74 11.85 -6.93
N PHE A 811 -43.92 13.14 -7.21
CA PHE A 811 -43.27 13.80 -8.34
C PHE A 811 -41.80 14.10 -8.05
N VAL A 812 -40.96 13.90 -9.06
CA VAL A 812 -39.58 14.40 -9.12
C VAL A 812 -39.54 15.37 -10.29
N ASP A 813 -39.17 16.61 -9.99
CA ASP A 813 -39.10 17.68 -10.98
C ASP A 813 -37.77 17.59 -11.73
N LEU A 814 -37.81 17.82 -13.04
CA LEU A 814 -36.62 18.04 -13.84
C LEU A 814 -36.34 19.55 -13.83
N LEU A 815 -35.24 19.96 -13.21
CA LEU A 815 -34.80 21.36 -13.14
C LEU A 815 -34.02 21.74 -14.39
N ALA A 816 -33.00 20.94 -14.71
CA ALA A 816 -32.11 21.13 -15.84
C ALA A 816 -31.81 19.78 -16.51
N GLU A 817 -31.63 19.81 -17.82
CA GLU A 817 -31.09 18.72 -18.63
C GLU A 817 -30.12 19.39 -19.63
N SER A 818 -28.93 18.83 -19.85
CA SER A 818 -27.98 19.42 -20.79
C SER A 818 -28.44 19.31 -22.24
N ALA A 819 -28.07 20.32 -23.03
CA ALA A 819 -28.43 20.41 -24.44
C ALA A 819 -27.18 20.56 -25.32
N GLY A 820 -27.08 19.74 -26.36
CA GLY A 820 -26.03 19.86 -27.38
C GLY A 820 -24.62 19.58 -26.86
N SER A 821 -23.90 20.64 -26.51
CA SER A 821 -22.51 20.65 -26.04
C SER A 821 -22.34 21.10 -24.59
N GLU A 822 -23.47 21.28 -23.88
CA GLU A 822 -23.49 21.59 -22.45
C GLU A 822 -23.17 20.35 -21.60
N VAL A 823 -22.47 20.56 -20.48
CA VAL A 823 -22.25 19.57 -19.41
C VAL A 823 -22.43 20.28 -18.06
N VAL A 824 -23.21 19.71 -17.14
CA VAL A 824 -23.44 20.32 -15.81
C VAL A 824 -22.31 19.95 -14.84
N LEU A 825 -21.66 20.96 -14.26
CA LEU A 825 -20.62 20.77 -13.25
C LEU A 825 -21.21 20.67 -11.83
N GLY A 826 -22.21 21.48 -11.50
CA GLY A 826 -22.79 21.51 -10.17
C GLY A 826 -24.03 22.40 -10.06
N ALA A 827 -24.77 22.25 -8.98
CA ALA A 827 -25.96 23.02 -8.66
C ALA A 827 -26.02 23.33 -7.15
N VAL A 828 -26.20 24.61 -6.81
CA VAL A 828 -26.24 25.13 -5.43
C VAL A 828 -27.52 25.94 -5.23
N ALA A 829 -28.19 25.79 -4.10
CA ALA A 829 -29.38 26.54 -3.76
C ALA A 829 -29.00 27.99 -3.41
N ALA A 830 -29.76 28.93 -3.95
CA ALA A 830 -29.78 30.33 -3.55
C ALA A 830 -31.19 30.70 -3.08
N LYS A 831 -31.40 31.92 -2.60
CA LYS A 831 -32.66 32.29 -1.96
C LYS A 831 -33.84 32.29 -2.93
N SER A 832 -33.70 32.95 -4.09
CA SER A 832 -34.79 33.00 -5.09
C SER A 832 -34.67 31.98 -6.23
N GLY A 833 -33.79 30.96 -6.11
CA GLY A 833 -33.64 29.93 -7.14
C GLY A 833 -32.44 29.02 -6.94
N ILE A 834 -32.00 28.33 -7.98
CA ILE A 834 -30.84 27.43 -7.95
C ILE A 834 -29.81 27.91 -8.98
N LEU A 835 -28.56 28.07 -8.54
CA LEU A 835 -27.42 28.40 -9.39
C LEU A 835 -26.81 27.11 -9.95
N VAL A 836 -26.67 27.03 -11.26
CA VAL A 836 -26.18 25.85 -11.99
C VAL A 836 -25.00 26.25 -12.86
N THR A 837 -23.84 25.66 -12.58
CA THR A 837 -22.60 25.86 -13.36
C THR A 837 -22.53 24.82 -14.46
N VAL A 838 -22.28 25.29 -15.68
CA VAL A 838 -22.30 24.50 -16.93
C VAL A 838 -21.04 24.81 -17.75
N LEU A 839 -20.48 23.80 -18.40
CA LEU A 839 -19.52 23.98 -19.50
C LEU A 839 -20.25 23.85 -20.83
N ASP A 840 -20.21 24.87 -21.68
CA ASP A 840 -20.60 24.74 -23.11
C ASP A 840 -19.31 24.72 -23.96
N ASN A 841 -19.01 23.58 -24.58
CA ASN A 841 -17.72 23.36 -25.27
C ASN A 841 -16.51 23.80 -24.41
N VAL A 842 -16.47 23.41 -23.13
CA VAL A 842 -15.40 23.76 -22.18
C VAL A 842 -15.29 25.27 -21.90
N ARG A 843 -16.38 26.04 -22.05
CA ARG A 843 -16.48 27.45 -21.62
C ARG A 843 -17.44 27.57 -20.46
N GLY A 844 -17.04 28.27 -19.40
CA GLY A 844 -17.87 28.49 -18.22
C GLY A 844 -19.16 29.24 -18.54
N ARG A 845 -20.27 28.75 -17.97
CA ARG A 845 -21.59 29.39 -17.97
C ARG A 845 -22.25 29.21 -16.61
N LEU A 846 -22.81 30.29 -16.08
CA LEU A 846 -23.60 30.27 -14.85
C LEU A 846 -25.05 30.59 -15.19
N TYR A 847 -25.97 29.72 -14.77
CA TYR A 847 -27.40 29.89 -14.96
C TYR A 847 -28.12 29.90 -13.63
N ARG A 848 -29.10 30.78 -13.48
CA ARG A 848 -30.08 30.72 -12.40
C ARG A 848 -31.35 30.06 -12.92
N TYR A 849 -31.84 29.08 -12.17
CA TYR A 849 -33.14 28.47 -12.39
C TYR A 849 -34.11 28.98 -11.33
N GLU A 850 -35.22 29.59 -11.78
CA GLU A 850 -36.23 30.22 -10.95
C GLU A 850 -37.60 29.60 -11.24
N LEU A 851 -38.41 29.35 -10.21
CA LEU A 851 -39.75 28.79 -10.36
C LEU A 851 -40.73 29.89 -10.83
N ALA A 852 -41.25 29.75 -12.05
CA ALA A 852 -42.27 30.63 -12.63
C ALA A 852 -43.63 29.93 -12.71
N GLU A 853 -44.70 30.67 -13.04
CA GLU A 853 -46.07 30.13 -13.18
C GLU A 853 -46.18 28.97 -14.19
N SER A 854 -45.30 28.94 -15.20
CA SER A 854 -45.24 27.90 -16.23
C SER A 854 -44.27 26.74 -15.91
N GLY A 855 -43.69 26.70 -14.71
CA GLY A 855 -42.62 25.80 -14.31
C GLY A 855 -41.25 26.50 -14.21
N TRP A 856 -40.17 25.71 -14.21
CA TRP A 856 -38.81 26.24 -14.08
C TRP A 856 -38.39 27.05 -15.30
N SER A 857 -37.87 28.25 -15.04
CA SER A 857 -37.29 29.16 -16.02
C SER A 857 -35.78 29.25 -15.84
N ARG A 858 -35.02 29.36 -16.94
CA ARG A 858 -33.56 29.41 -16.96
C ARG A 858 -33.09 30.78 -17.42
N ARG A 859 -32.26 31.47 -16.63
CA ARG A 859 -31.63 32.76 -16.95
C ARG A 859 -30.12 32.67 -16.85
N GLN A 860 -29.39 33.13 -17.86
CA GLN A 860 -27.93 33.23 -17.79
C GLN A 860 -27.52 34.43 -16.92
N ILE A 861 -26.53 34.22 -16.04
CA ILE A 861 -25.81 35.29 -15.36
C ILE A 861 -24.67 35.72 -16.29
N ALA A 862 -24.71 36.97 -16.73
CA ALA A 862 -23.87 37.48 -17.82
C ALA A 862 -22.45 37.86 -17.34
N LEU A 863 -21.60 36.84 -17.21
CA LEU A 863 -20.15 36.95 -17.04
C LEU A 863 -19.46 37.07 -18.43
N PRO A 864 -18.15 37.38 -18.49
CA PRO A 864 -17.42 37.38 -19.76
C PRO A 864 -17.41 35.99 -20.44
N ASP A 865 -17.06 35.94 -21.73
CA ASP A 865 -17.05 34.70 -22.52
C ASP A 865 -15.63 34.13 -22.66
N ASN A 866 -15.54 32.84 -23.02
CA ASN A 866 -14.32 32.11 -23.36
C ASN A 866 -13.30 31.99 -22.20
N GLY A 867 -13.80 31.87 -20.97
CA GLY A 867 -13.01 31.62 -19.77
C GLY A 867 -13.56 30.49 -18.90
N SER A 868 -12.84 30.22 -17.81
CA SER A 868 -13.28 29.41 -16.69
C SER A 868 -14.12 30.27 -15.74
N LEU A 869 -15.05 29.65 -15.01
CA LEU A 869 -15.71 30.29 -13.88
C LEU A 869 -15.87 29.32 -12.72
N GLU A 870 -15.80 29.87 -11.51
CA GLU A 870 -15.92 29.16 -10.26
C GLU A 870 -16.87 29.91 -9.34
N LEU A 871 -17.81 29.19 -8.73
CA LEU A 871 -18.77 29.72 -7.76
C LEU A 871 -18.11 29.68 -6.37
N ALA A 872 -17.32 30.70 -6.06
CA ALA A 872 -16.46 30.74 -4.87
C ALA A 872 -17.24 30.69 -3.55
N SER A 873 -18.43 31.30 -3.50
CA SER A 873 -19.31 31.25 -2.31
C SER A 873 -20.76 31.52 -2.70
N VAL A 874 -21.71 30.92 -1.96
CA VAL A 874 -23.13 31.30 -1.95
C VAL A 874 -23.58 31.38 -0.50
N ASP A 875 -24.03 32.54 -0.04
CA ASP A 875 -24.54 32.69 1.32
C ASP A 875 -25.99 32.17 1.42
N GLY A 876 -26.20 31.12 2.21
CA GLY A 876 -27.52 30.47 2.33
C GLY A 876 -28.64 31.33 2.92
N THR A 877 -28.33 32.49 3.52
CA THR A 877 -29.32 33.37 4.16
C THR A 877 -29.83 34.46 3.22
N SER A 878 -28.94 35.05 2.42
CA SER A 878 -29.21 36.10 1.44
C SER A 878 -29.46 35.54 0.03
N GLY A 879 -28.80 34.43 -0.31
CA GLY A 879 -28.68 33.89 -1.67
C GLY A 879 -27.59 34.57 -2.52
N ASP A 880 -26.88 35.54 -1.95
CA ASP A 880 -25.83 36.28 -2.67
C ASP A 880 -24.65 35.35 -2.99
N ALA A 881 -24.04 35.56 -4.15
CA ALA A 881 -22.96 34.72 -4.66
C ALA A 881 -21.70 35.49 -5.02
N PHE A 882 -20.55 34.87 -4.79
CA PHE A 882 -19.27 35.29 -5.32
C PHE A 882 -18.85 34.34 -6.45
N VAL A 883 -18.40 34.91 -7.57
CA VAL A 883 -17.99 34.15 -8.75
C VAL A 883 -16.63 34.64 -9.23
N THR A 884 -15.64 33.76 -9.23
CA THR A 884 -14.35 34.01 -9.88
C THR A 884 -14.48 33.69 -11.37
N PHE A 885 -13.95 34.55 -12.23
CA PHE A 885 -13.84 34.31 -13.66
C PHE A 885 -12.43 34.65 -14.14
N GLU A 886 -11.87 33.81 -15.00
CA GLU A 886 -10.55 33.98 -15.61
C GLU A 886 -10.51 33.41 -17.04
N ASP A 887 -9.57 33.89 -17.85
CA ASP A 887 -9.22 33.24 -19.12
C ASP A 887 -7.69 33.21 -19.29
N PHE A 888 -7.20 32.53 -20.34
CA PHE A 888 -5.76 32.32 -20.56
C PHE A 888 -4.91 33.61 -20.70
N VAL A 889 -5.51 34.77 -20.97
CA VAL A 889 -4.82 36.04 -21.25
C VAL A 889 -5.37 37.24 -20.44
N THR A 890 -6.54 37.11 -19.80
CA THR A 890 -7.15 38.12 -18.94
C THR A 890 -6.98 37.74 -17.45
N PRO A 891 -6.48 38.63 -16.58
CA PRO A 891 -6.30 38.34 -15.16
C PRO A 891 -7.62 37.97 -14.45
N PRO A 892 -7.56 37.06 -13.45
CA PRO A 892 -8.72 36.66 -12.67
C PRO A 892 -9.47 37.84 -12.06
N THR A 893 -10.80 37.78 -12.13
CA THR A 893 -11.71 38.80 -11.58
C THR A 893 -12.77 38.14 -10.71
N LEU A 894 -12.91 38.63 -9.48
CA LEU A 894 -13.94 38.25 -8.53
C LEU A 894 -15.17 39.15 -8.72
N TYR A 895 -16.30 38.53 -9.03
CA TYR A 895 -17.59 39.18 -9.17
C TYR A 895 -18.48 38.87 -7.96
N TYR A 896 -19.30 39.84 -7.56
CA TYR A 896 -20.42 39.64 -6.65
C TYR A 896 -21.74 39.67 -7.44
N VAL A 897 -22.65 38.77 -7.09
CA VAL A 897 -23.94 38.59 -7.75
C VAL A 897 -25.02 38.56 -6.67
N ALA A 898 -25.74 39.67 -6.50
CA ALA A 898 -26.81 39.76 -5.51
C ALA A 898 -28.02 38.89 -5.92
N ASP A 899 -28.63 38.17 -4.98
CA ASP A 899 -29.78 37.29 -5.25
C ASP A 899 -30.98 38.08 -5.82
N ALA A 900 -31.22 39.27 -5.26
CA ALA A 900 -32.32 40.15 -5.66
C ALA A 900 -32.08 40.84 -7.03
N ASN A 901 -30.83 40.93 -7.49
CA ASN A 901 -30.46 41.52 -8.77
C ASN A 901 -29.22 40.82 -9.35
N PRO A 902 -29.39 39.73 -10.12
CA PRO A 902 -28.28 38.89 -10.59
C PRO A 902 -27.54 39.50 -11.79
N VAL A 903 -27.03 40.72 -11.60
CA VAL A 903 -26.12 41.42 -12.51
C VAL A 903 -24.74 41.42 -11.85
N PRO A 904 -23.72 40.78 -12.44
CA PRO A 904 -22.38 40.71 -11.84
C PRO A 904 -21.73 42.08 -11.63
N GLU A 905 -21.33 42.36 -10.39
CA GLU A 905 -20.51 43.50 -9.99
C GLU A 905 -19.05 43.04 -9.87
N ALA A 906 -18.15 43.53 -10.73
CA ALA A 906 -16.71 43.23 -10.60
C ALA A 906 -16.14 43.94 -9.36
N LEU A 907 -15.73 43.19 -8.34
CA LEU A 907 -15.26 43.72 -7.05
C LEU A 907 -13.75 43.81 -6.95
N LYS A 908 -13.06 42.74 -7.36
CA LYS A 908 -11.59 42.63 -7.29
C LYS A 908 -11.10 42.06 -8.62
N GLN A 909 -9.99 42.59 -9.11
CA GLN A 909 -9.28 42.04 -10.25
C GLN A 909 -7.80 41.95 -9.91
N GLN A 910 -7.18 40.82 -10.24
CA GLN A 910 -5.75 40.66 -10.07
C GLN A 910 -4.98 41.54 -11.05
N ALA A 911 -3.87 42.15 -10.62
CA ALA A 911 -3.02 42.89 -11.54
C ALA A 911 -2.42 41.94 -12.59
N PRO A 912 -2.29 42.38 -13.86
CA PRO A 912 -1.69 41.57 -14.91
C PRO A 912 -0.23 41.26 -14.59
N THR A 913 0.11 39.97 -14.53
CA THR A 913 1.48 39.47 -14.41
C THR A 913 2.21 39.47 -15.76
N PHE A 914 1.48 39.57 -16.88
CA PHE A 914 2.00 39.71 -18.24
C PHE A 914 1.06 40.54 -19.12
N ASP A 915 1.57 41.03 -20.24
CA ASP A 915 0.76 41.70 -21.27
C ASP A 915 0.02 40.66 -22.13
N GLY A 916 -1.19 40.32 -21.71
CA GLY A 916 -2.12 39.44 -22.43
C GLY A 916 -2.53 39.96 -23.81
N SER A 917 -2.45 41.27 -24.07
CA SER A 917 -2.89 41.87 -25.34
C SER A 917 -2.05 41.42 -26.54
N ARG A 918 -0.86 40.87 -26.31
CA ARG A 918 0.04 40.32 -27.33
C ARG A 918 -0.35 38.91 -27.81
N PHE A 919 -1.25 38.24 -27.08
CA PHE A 919 -1.61 36.84 -27.32
C PHE A 919 -3.04 36.73 -27.88
N GLU A 920 -3.31 35.64 -28.57
CA GLU A 920 -4.64 35.23 -29.03
C GLU A 920 -4.96 33.82 -28.52
N VAL A 921 -6.21 33.64 -28.09
CA VAL A 921 -6.77 32.35 -27.68
C VAL A 921 -7.66 31.86 -28.81
N SER A 922 -7.43 30.62 -29.26
CA SER A 922 -8.22 29.98 -30.30
C SER A 922 -8.63 28.58 -29.87
N GLN A 923 -9.92 28.25 -30.05
CA GLN A 923 -10.44 26.92 -29.77
C GLN A 923 -10.47 26.09 -31.04
N HIS A 924 -9.88 24.91 -30.96
CA HIS A 924 -9.74 23.96 -32.06
C HIS A 924 -10.32 22.61 -31.66
N TRP A 925 -10.41 21.71 -32.63
CA TRP A 925 -10.77 20.32 -32.40
C TRP A 925 -9.87 19.40 -33.20
N THR A 926 -9.44 18.32 -32.57
CA THR A 926 -8.80 17.18 -33.23
C THR A 926 -9.74 15.97 -33.19
N PHE A 927 -9.35 14.88 -33.85
CA PHE A 927 -10.02 13.59 -33.76
C PHE A 927 -9.08 12.58 -33.11
N SER A 928 -9.58 11.89 -32.09
CA SER A 928 -8.93 10.72 -31.51
C SER A 928 -8.95 9.54 -32.49
N ALA A 929 -8.20 8.47 -32.20
CA ALA A 929 -8.05 7.31 -33.06
C ALA A 929 -9.38 6.54 -33.34
N ASP A 930 -10.37 6.70 -32.46
CA ASP A 930 -11.74 6.17 -32.58
C ASP A 930 -12.70 7.09 -33.36
N GLY A 931 -12.24 8.29 -33.75
CA GLY A 931 -13.06 9.33 -34.37
C GLY A 931 -13.76 10.28 -33.38
N THR A 932 -13.55 10.13 -32.06
CA THR A 932 -14.08 11.05 -31.06
C THR A 932 -13.45 12.44 -31.23
N ARG A 933 -14.28 13.48 -31.29
CA ARG A 933 -13.86 14.87 -31.52
C ARG A 933 -13.43 15.50 -30.19
N VAL A 934 -12.14 15.79 -30.04
CA VAL A 934 -11.53 16.32 -28.80
C VAL A 934 -11.26 17.83 -28.96
N PRO A 935 -11.85 18.71 -28.13
CA PRO A 935 -11.54 20.14 -28.13
C PRO A 935 -10.17 20.42 -27.51
N TYR A 936 -9.47 21.45 -27.99
CA TYR A 936 -8.31 22.02 -27.31
C TYR A 936 -8.24 23.54 -27.50
N PHE A 937 -7.65 24.24 -26.55
CA PHE A 937 -7.35 25.67 -26.67
C PHE A 937 -5.87 25.87 -27.01
N GLN A 938 -5.60 26.75 -27.97
CA GLN A 938 -4.28 27.21 -28.31
C GLN A 938 -4.15 28.68 -27.88
N VAL A 939 -3.16 28.96 -27.04
CA VAL A 939 -2.72 30.31 -26.66
C VAL A 939 -1.41 30.59 -27.39
N ALA A 940 -1.37 31.62 -28.24
CA ALA A 940 -0.19 31.93 -29.04
C ALA A 940 0.01 33.45 -29.19
N PRO A 941 1.24 33.93 -29.45
CA PRO A 941 1.46 35.32 -29.84
C PRO A 941 0.70 35.65 -31.13
N LYS A 942 0.07 36.83 -31.18
CA LYS A 942 -0.70 37.29 -32.34
C LYS A 942 0.13 37.26 -33.62
N GLY A 943 -0.37 36.57 -34.64
CA GLY A 943 0.31 36.46 -35.93
C GLY A 943 1.52 35.52 -35.93
N MET A 944 1.61 34.58 -34.98
CA MET A 944 2.62 33.53 -35.01
C MET A 944 2.52 32.69 -36.29
N VAL A 945 3.65 32.51 -36.98
CA VAL A 945 3.74 31.62 -38.15
C VAL A 945 3.65 30.16 -37.69
N LEU A 946 2.68 29.43 -38.26
CA LEU A 946 2.42 28.00 -37.97
C LEU A 946 3.21 27.10 -38.93
N ASP A 947 4.53 27.12 -38.80
CA ASP A 947 5.50 26.36 -39.63
C ASP A 947 6.00 25.06 -38.96
N GLY A 948 5.54 24.76 -37.75
CA GLY A 948 5.99 23.62 -36.95
C GLY A 948 7.33 23.82 -36.22
N SER A 949 7.95 25.01 -36.30
CA SER A 949 9.25 25.28 -35.67
C SER A 949 9.16 25.77 -34.21
N ARG A 950 7.95 25.87 -33.66
CA ARG A 950 7.66 26.59 -32.42
C ARG A 950 7.63 25.64 -31.21
N PRO A 951 8.45 25.86 -30.16
CA PRO A 951 8.32 25.13 -28.90
C PRO A 951 6.88 25.26 -28.38
N THR A 952 6.24 24.13 -28.13
CA THR A 952 4.83 24.05 -27.73
C THR A 952 4.73 23.22 -26.47
N HIS A 953 4.14 23.79 -25.42
CA HIS A 953 3.75 23.04 -24.23
C HIS A 953 2.31 22.56 -24.42
N ILE A 954 2.08 21.26 -24.27
CA ILE A 954 0.74 20.66 -24.32
C ILE A 954 0.43 20.21 -22.89
N PHE A 955 -0.68 20.70 -22.35
CA PHE A 955 -1.22 20.30 -21.05
C PHE A 955 -2.54 19.56 -21.26
N SER A 956 -2.71 18.46 -20.53
CA SER A 956 -3.91 17.62 -20.47
C SER A 956 -3.96 16.94 -19.11
N TYR A 957 -5.15 16.56 -18.65
CA TYR A 957 -5.34 15.90 -17.35
C TYR A 957 -6.00 14.52 -17.48
N GLY A 958 -7.22 14.47 -18.02
CA GLY A 958 -7.96 13.23 -18.33
C GLY A 958 -7.96 12.93 -19.82
#